data_AF-K1QL55-F1
#
_entry.id   AF-K1QL55-F1
#
_cell.length_a   1.000
_cell.length_b   1.000
_cell.length_c   1.000
_cell.angle_alpha   90.00
_cell.angle_beta   90.00
_cell.angle_gamma   90.00
#
_symmetry.space_group_name_H-M   'P 1'
#
loop_
_entity.id
_entity.type
_entity.pdbx_description
1 polymer ?
#
loop_
_entity_poly.entity_id
_entity_poly.type
_entity_poly.pdbx_seq_one_letter_code
_entity_poly.pdbx_strand_id
1 'polypeptide(L)'
;MDMGDSMDEETRRLVQKHQLQDDATDDSVEVVIWMRDRVGIHVTLECAGHEATAEDLFEVVVKERNLPQDCDNVFSIWLVSPLLELRLKKSHKPFQFAQMWDEFCVLYTDSKPDEISRDEPVVMFQRNVFLTLEEEMNICHEVMLSLLYHEAKFNVIEGRYVVQPEEYDQLAGIQALIHLEHYNANTHTRDHYKEELHKFYPEFMRKPKSTKFFKFGKNDGVEPLEVRVERAHRQISGAYKDKDIKQALPALYRTYLEVCWQYAFYGSAFFEGKIQKQVGKIKGHLPGVEKDMEVLVALNTDGICIIDQLREDPMLAVPYEELSWALDTNEEEENRMAVLMLQFLVKEEGEEVTKVLQVFSSQAKMMDALIESCVKRKHQQRDQSARDGISVPDGAGKKFRNGDKIPMRDSRMGAFLDKPKTDKHNEGGVGNTLRYGLSSMQGWRVEMEDAHTAILGLPYGLKQWSFFAVFDGHAGAKVSATCAEQLLQEIVSNDDFKGKLELKEGTEIQPSLEDVNKGIKTGFLQLDEKIRGMPEMVSGEDKSGSTAVCVIVSPQHVFFANCGDSRAVLSRGGKCHFTTCDHKPINPAEKERIQRAGGSVMIQRVNGSLAVSRALGDFEYKNVQGMGPCEQLVSPEPEISVEPRSDKDEFLVLACDGIWDVMSNDELCDFVRSRMRVTDSLEMICNMVVDTCLHKGSRDNMSIVIVAFEGAPRLSEEAVKQDQDLDAKIEAKIKEIIAQPDMAEADLPYIMHMLNEEMDGFPPGGGITSKRSTIESILKRLRPSTTEDVSHAVLFFLSRRKG
;
A
#
# COMPACT_ATOMS: atom_id res chain seq x y z
N MET A 1 -7.63 1.43 17.59
CA MET A 1 -7.80 2.00 16.24
C MET A 1 -7.04 3.32 16.05
N ASP A 2 -6.05 3.37 15.15
CA ASP A 2 -5.47 4.63 14.65
C ASP A 2 -6.46 5.26 13.67
N MET A 3 -7.21 6.29 14.07
CA MET A 3 -7.96 7.10 13.11
C MET A 3 -6.95 7.97 12.38
N GLY A 4 -6.35 7.50 11.28
CA GLY A 4 -5.19 8.07 10.55
C GLY A 4 -5.22 9.57 10.23
N ASP A 5 -4.38 10.07 9.32
CA ASP A 5 -4.37 11.52 8.98
C ASP A 5 -5.73 12.01 8.41
N SER A 6 -6.59 11.07 8.03
CA SER A 6 -7.98 11.23 7.66
C SER A 6 -8.91 10.72 8.78
N MET A 7 -9.22 11.55 9.78
CA MET A 7 -10.55 11.41 10.43
C MET A 7 -11.59 11.59 9.32
N ASP A 8 -12.55 10.67 9.21
CA ASP A 8 -13.64 10.84 8.26
C ASP A 8 -14.41 12.15 8.57
N GLU A 9 -15.00 12.75 7.53
CA GLU A 9 -15.57 14.10 7.63
C GLU A 9 -16.69 14.20 8.67
N GLU A 10 -17.43 13.11 8.89
CA GLU A 10 -18.51 13.03 9.87
C GLU A 10 -17.95 13.05 11.30
N THR A 11 -16.89 12.28 11.55
CA THR A 11 -16.16 12.30 12.82
C THR A 11 -15.45 13.64 13.07
N ARG A 12 -14.88 14.28 12.03
CA ARG A 12 -14.33 15.65 12.15
C ARG A 12 -15.39 16.67 12.51
N ARG A 13 -16.56 16.60 11.87
CA ARG A 13 -17.70 17.49 12.17
C ARG A 13 -18.21 17.28 13.59
N LEU A 14 -18.27 16.04 14.06
CA LEU A 14 -18.69 15.70 15.42
C LEU A 14 -17.73 16.29 16.47
N VAL A 15 -16.42 16.05 16.31
CA VAL A 15 -15.38 16.61 17.20
C VAL A 15 -15.38 18.15 17.16
N GLN A 16 -15.50 18.76 15.99
CA GLN A 16 -15.53 20.21 15.82
C GLN A 16 -16.78 20.86 16.43
N LYS A 17 -17.93 20.17 16.39
CA LYS A 17 -19.19 20.63 17.00
C LYS A 17 -19.08 20.72 18.52
N HIS A 18 -18.40 19.78 19.18
CA HIS A 18 -18.22 19.79 20.63
C HIS A 18 -17.10 20.71 21.12
N GLN A 19 -16.05 20.94 20.33
CA GLN A 19 -15.02 21.94 20.64
C GLN A 19 -15.56 23.38 20.77
N LEU A 20 -16.76 23.67 20.26
CA LEU A 20 -17.40 25.00 20.30
C LEU A 20 -18.33 25.19 21.52
N GLN A 21 -18.48 24.20 22.40
CA GLN A 21 -19.45 24.22 23.51
C GLN A 21 -18.85 24.24 24.92
N ASP A 22 -17.52 24.18 25.07
CA ASP A 22 -16.88 24.16 26.40
C ASP A 22 -16.71 25.55 27.02
N ASP A 23 -17.65 25.90 27.89
CA ASP A 23 -17.65 27.08 28.79
C ASP A 23 -17.35 26.69 30.26
N ALA A 24 -16.62 25.59 30.49
CA ALA A 24 -16.36 25.07 31.84
C ALA A 24 -15.06 25.63 32.44
N THR A 25 -15.21 26.61 33.34
CA THR A 25 -14.12 27.14 34.18
C THR A 25 -13.91 26.27 35.42
N ASP A 26 -12.72 25.65 35.50
CA ASP A 26 -12.06 25.17 36.72
C ASP A 26 -12.72 23.98 37.44
N ASP A 27 -12.32 22.75 37.11
CA ASP A 27 -12.46 21.58 37.98
C ASP A 27 -11.37 20.53 37.66
N SER A 28 -10.77 19.95 38.70
CA SER A 28 -9.84 18.82 38.61
C SER A 28 -10.57 17.56 38.15
N VAL A 29 -9.96 16.75 37.28
CA VAL A 29 -10.55 15.49 36.78
C VAL A 29 -9.86 14.29 37.42
N GLU A 30 -10.64 13.39 38.02
CA GLU A 30 -10.13 12.08 38.49
C GLU A 30 -10.23 11.05 37.35
N VAL A 31 -9.11 10.39 37.05
CA VAL A 31 -9.02 9.37 36.00
C VAL A 31 -8.36 8.12 36.55
N VAL A 32 -8.87 6.96 36.18
CA VAL A 32 -8.20 5.67 36.41
C VAL A 32 -7.71 5.11 35.09
N ILE A 33 -6.40 4.93 34.98
CA ILE A 33 -5.78 4.28 33.82
C ILE A 33 -5.63 2.80 34.13
N TRP A 34 -6.38 1.95 33.43
CA TRP A 34 -6.40 0.50 33.63
C TRP A 34 -5.35 -0.22 32.78
N MET A 35 -4.94 -1.39 33.24
CA MET A 35 -4.11 -2.35 32.51
C MET A 35 -4.81 -3.71 32.46
N ARG A 36 -4.38 -4.59 31.54
CA ARG A 36 -5.01 -5.91 31.34
C ARG A 36 -4.83 -6.88 32.51
N ASP A 37 -3.92 -6.59 33.44
CA ASP A 37 -3.77 -7.29 34.72
C ASP A 37 -4.82 -6.88 35.78
N ARG A 38 -5.76 -5.99 35.42
CA ARG A 38 -6.79 -5.40 36.29
C ARG A 38 -6.24 -4.49 37.37
N VAL A 39 -5.04 -3.96 37.21
CA VAL A 39 -4.53 -2.89 38.05
C VAL A 39 -4.90 -1.54 37.42
N GLY A 40 -5.32 -0.60 38.25
CA GLY A 40 -5.62 0.78 37.85
C GLY A 40 -4.67 1.75 38.54
N ILE A 41 -4.18 2.76 37.81
CA ILE A 41 -3.46 3.91 38.37
C ILE A 41 -4.47 5.05 38.51
N HIS A 42 -4.73 5.47 39.74
CA HIS A 42 -5.62 6.59 40.03
C HIS A 42 -4.83 7.90 39.97
N VAL A 43 -5.29 8.84 39.14
CA VAL A 43 -4.62 10.12 38.88
C VAL A 43 -5.63 11.25 39.05
N THR A 44 -5.22 12.32 39.71
CA THR A 44 -5.97 13.58 39.76
C THR A 44 -5.27 14.59 38.86
N LEU A 45 -5.95 15.03 37.80
CA LEU A 45 -5.46 16.00 36.83
C LEU A 45 -5.94 17.40 37.25
N GLU A 46 -5.02 18.23 37.73
CA GLU A 46 -5.29 19.60 38.17
C GLU A 46 -5.26 20.59 36.99
N CYS A 47 -5.89 21.77 37.14
CA CYS A 47 -5.83 22.90 36.19
C CYS A 47 -6.17 22.55 34.74
N ALA A 48 -7.47 22.46 34.41
CA ALA A 48 -7.98 22.05 33.09
C ALA A 48 -7.70 20.57 32.75
N GLY A 49 -7.92 19.66 33.70
CA GLY A 49 -7.70 18.21 33.50
C GLY A 49 -8.51 17.57 32.36
N HIS A 50 -9.59 18.22 31.88
CA HIS A 50 -10.33 17.80 30.69
C HIS A 50 -9.53 17.98 29.38
N GLU A 51 -8.49 18.84 29.40
CA GLU A 51 -7.59 19.08 28.27
C GLU A 51 -6.44 18.09 28.19
N ALA A 52 -6.27 17.21 29.19
CA ALA A 52 -5.18 16.25 29.23
C ALA A 52 -5.23 15.33 28.00
N THR A 53 -4.08 15.16 27.39
CA THR A 53 -3.89 14.35 26.20
C THR A 53 -3.60 12.89 26.54
N ALA A 54 -3.69 12.01 25.54
CA ALA A 54 -3.33 10.62 25.69
C ALA A 54 -1.83 10.48 26.03
N GLU A 55 -0.98 11.39 25.56
CA GLU A 55 0.43 11.46 25.94
C GLU A 55 0.60 11.79 27.43
N ASP A 56 -0.15 12.76 27.96
CA ASP A 56 -0.07 13.12 29.38
C ASP A 56 -0.42 11.93 30.28
N LEU A 57 -1.47 11.17 29.92
CA LEU A 57 -1.83 9.94 30.64
C LEU A 57 -0.78 8.84 30.47
N PHE A 58 -0.19 8.71 29.28
CA PHE A 58 0.87 7.74 29.01
C PHE A 58 2.07 7.98 29.93
N GLU A 59 2.55 9.23 30.02
CA GLU A 59 3.68 9.64 30.86
C GLU A 59 3.44 9.36 32.36
N VAL A 60 2.19 9.50 32.82
CA VAL A 60 1.84 9.10 34.19
C VAL A 60 2.06 7.61 34.40
N VAL A 61 1.64 6.76 33.47
CA VAL A 61 1.88 5.30 33.56
C VAL A 61 3.38 5.00 33.53
N VAL A 62 4.14 5.64 32.64
CA VAL A 62 5.59 5.46 32.52
C VAL A 62 6.28 5.71 33.87
N LYS A 63 5.93 6.83 34.52
CA LYS A 63 6.47 7.21 35.82
C LYS A 63 6.04 6.26 36.94
N GLU A 64 4.75 5.99 37.07
CA GLU A 64 4.21 5.17 38.17
C GLU A 64 4.59 3.69 38.06
N ARG A 65 4.87 3.19 36.84
CA ARG A 65 5.33 1.82 36.58
C ARG A 65 6.84 1.68 36.41
N ASN A 66 7.57 2.79 36.47
CA ASN A 66 9.02 2.81 36.23
C ASN A 66 9.38 2.11 34.90
N LEU A 67 8.66 2.47 33.83
CA LEU A 67 8.91 1.96 32.49
C LEU A 67 10.10 2.71 31.84
N PRO A 68 10.86 2.04 30.96
CA PRO A 68 11.96 2.68 30.25
C PRO A 68 11.46 3.63 29.14
N GLN A 69 12.31 4.56 28.71
CA GLN A 69 11.97 5.58 27.71
C GLN A 69 11.61 5.02 26.32
N ASP A 70 12.06 3.81 25.98
CA ASP A 70 11.76 3.15 24.71
C ASP A 70 10.35 2.49 24.67
N CYS A 71 9.58 2.56 25.76
CA CYS A 71 8.25 1.94 25.83
C CYS A 71 7.18 2.64 24.98
N ASP A 72 7.44 3.85 24.48
CA ASP A 72 6.58 4.64 23.58
C ASP A 72 6.15 3.87 22.33
N ASN A 73 7.05 3.05 21.78
CA ASN A 73 6.75 2.23 20.61
C ASN A 73 6.03 0.92 20.96
N VAL A 74 6.04 0.55 22.25
CA VAL A 74 5.53 -0.74 22.75
C VAL A 74 4.06 -0.63 23.18
N PHE A 75 3.68 0.48 23.80
CA PHE A 75 2.34 0.66 24.38
C PHE A 75 1.65 1.92 23.85
N SER A 76 0.36 2.04 24.14
CA SER A 76 -0.46 3.21 23.80
C SER A 76 -1.68 3.30 24.71
N ILE A 77 -2.30 4.48 24.75
CA ILE A 77 -3.57 4.70 25.46
C ILE A 77 -4.75 4.39 24.56
N TRP A 78 -5.75 3.72 25.12
CA TRP A 78 -6.99 3.33 24.46
C TRP A 78 -8.20 3.73 25.32
N LEU A 79 -9.34 3.88 24.67
CA LEU A 79 -10.67 3.83 25.29
C LEU A 79 -11.29 2.48 24.98
N VAL A 80 -11.66 1.74 26.01
CA VAL A 80 -12.12 0.35 25.89
C VAL A 80 -13.44 0.20 26.64
N SER A 81 -14.41 -0.41 25.99
CA SER A 81 -15.69 -0.80 26.56
C SER A 81 -16.06 -2.22 26.07
N PRO A 82 -17.13 -2.83 26.62
CA PRO A 82 -17.76 -4.00 26.01
C PRO A 82 -18.16 -3.86 24.53
N LEU A 83 -18.53 -2.67 24.05
CA LEU A 83 -19.05 -2.48 22.68
C LEU A 83 -17.99 -2.05 21.65
N LEU A 84 -16.98 -1.30 22.09
CA LEU A 84 -16.03 -0.65 21.20
C LEU A 84 -14.65 -0.45 21.86
N GLU A 85 -13.59 -0.63 21.06
CA GLU A 85 -12.20 -0.39 21.45
C GLU A 85 -11.51 0.62 20.52
N LEU A 86 -11.19 1.81 21.03
CA LEU A 86 -10.54 2.88 20.29
C LEU A 86 -9.12 3.12 20.80
N ARG A 87 -8.16 3.28 19.88
CA ARG A 87 -6.78 3.66 20.26
C ARG A 87 -6.70 5.15 20.10
N LEU A 88 -6.04 5.82 21.03
CA LEU A 88 -5.88 7.26 20.95
C LEU A 88 -4.53 7.62 20.34
N LYS A 89 -4.48 8.69 19.53
CA LYS A 89 -3.22 9.33 19.18
C LYS A 89 -2.72 10.09 20.39
N LYS A 90 -1.40 10.32 20.46
CA LYS A 90 -0.74 11.07 21.54
C LYS A 90 -1.43 12.42 21.83
N SER A 91 -1.86 13.12 20.78
CA SER A 91 -2.54 14.43 20.88
C SER A 91 -4.04 14.39 21.20
N HIS A 92 -4.69 13.22 21.14
CA HIS A 92 -6.12 13.12 21.44
C HIS A 92 -6.38 13.35 22.93
N LYS A 93 -7.54 13.93 23.25
CA LYS A 93 -7.98 14.19 24.63
C LYS A 93 -8.98 13.11 25.06
N PRO A 94 -8.58 12.14 25.90
CA PRO A 94 -9.43 10.99 26.23
C PRO A 94 -10.77 11.38 26.84
N PHE A 95 -10.81 12.44 27.65
CA PHE A 95 -12.03 12.94 28.29
C PHE A 95 -13.09 13.39 27.27
N GLN A 96 -12.69 14.18 26.27
CA GLN A 96 -13.60 14.63 25.21
C GLN A 96 -14.16 13.46 24.40
N PHE A 97 -13.33 12.46 24.11
CA PHE A 97 -13.77 11.26 23.39
C PHE A 97 -14.75 10.41 24.22
N ALA A 98 -14.54 10.32 25.54
CA ALA A 98 -15.45 9.63 26.45
C ALA A 98 -16.82 10.34 26.58
N GLN A 99 -16.87 11.67 26.49
CA GLN A 99 -18.14 12.41 26.46
C GLN A 99 -18.98 12.15 25.19
N MET A 100 -18.33 11.70 24.12
CA MET A 100 -18.93 11.43 22.81
C MET A 100 -19.12 9.92 22.57
N TRP A 101 -19.05 9.11 23.63
CA TRP A 101 -18.98 7.65 23.50
C TRP A 101 -20.23 7.07 22.83
N ASP A 102 -21.41 7.55 23.20
CA ASP A 102 -22.68 7.12 22.61
C ASP A 102 -22.70 7.35 21.09
N GLU A 103 -22.24 8.52 20.62
CA GLU A 103 -22.14 8.81 19.19
C GLU A 103 -21.12 7.92 18.48
N PHE A 104 -19.98 7.62 19.12
CA PHE A 104 -19.02 6.67 18.56
C PHE A 104 -19.60 5.25 18.46
N CYS A 105 -20.32 4.79 19.48
CA CYS A 105 -21.00 3.50 19.41
C CYS A 105 -22.06 3.48 18.31
N VAL A 106 -22.83 4.56 18.11
CA VAL A 106 -23.80 4.65 17.00
C VAL A 106 -23.12 4.60 15.63
N LEU A 107 -21.96 5.24 15.48
CA LEU A 107 -21.23 5.26 14.21
C LEU A 107 -20.54 3.93 13.89
N TYR A 108 -20.07 3.21 14.91
CA TYR A 108 -19.11 2.13 14.75
C TYR A 108 -19.55 0.78 15.31
N THR A 109 -20.81 0.62 15.69
CA THR A 109 -21.35 -0.65 16.17
C THR A 109 -22.75 -0.88 15.62
N ASP A 110 -23.20 -2.14 15.62
CA ASP A 110 -24.60 -2.51 15.33
C ASP A 110 -25.43 -2.58 16.64
N SER A 111 -24.93 -2.03 17.74
CA SER A 111 -25.51 -2.15 19.07
C SER A 111 -26.79 -1.35 19.23
N LYS A 112 -27.68 -1.83 20.09
CA LYS A 112 -28.97 -1.16 20.31
C LYS A 112 -28.81 0.07 21.20
N PRO A 113 -29.68 1.09 21.08
CA PRO A 113 -29.62 2.28 21.93
C PRO A 113 -29.64 2.01 23.45
N ASP A 114 -30.31 0.94 23.89
CA ASP A 114 -30.31 0.53 25.30
C ASP A 114 -29.01 -0.16 25.73
N GLU A 115 -28.26 -0.78 24.81
CA GLU A 115 -26.92 -1.30 25.07
C GLU A 115 -25.92 -0.15 25.12
N ILE A 116 -25.98 0.77 24.16
CA ILE A 116 -25.11 1.96 24.06
C ILE A 116 -25.24 2.84 25.32
N SER A 117 -26.46 3.20 25.72
CA SER A 117 -26.68 4.05 26.91
C SER A 117 -26.25 3.44 28.26
N ARG A 118 -25.86 2.16 28.28
CA ARG A 118 -25.31 1.47 29.46
C ARG A 118 -23.80 1.21 29.34
N ASP A 119 -23.21 1.54 28.22
CA ASP A 119 -21.82 1.30 27.90
C ASP A 119 -20.98 2.53 28.26
N GLU A 120 -19.91 2.32 29.01
CA GLU A 120 -19.01 3.40 29.43
C GLU A 120 -17.57 2.98 29.13
N PRO A 121 -16.77 3.84 28.47
CA PRO A 121 -15.39 3.51 28.15
C PRO A 121 -14.50 3.70 29.36
N VAL A 122 -13.48 2.86 29.47
CA VAL A 122 -12.36 3.05 30.40
C VAL A 122 -11.08 3.39 29.65
N VAL A 123 -10.24 4.23 30.27
CA VAL A 123 -8.89 4.47 29.78
C VAL A 123 -8.04 3.24 30.04
N MET A 124 -7.43 2.68 29.00
CA MET A 124 -6.64 1.45 29.04
C MET A 124 -5.24 1.69 28.49
N PHE A 125 -4.21 1.25 29.22
CA PHE A 125 -2.83 1.18 28.76
C PHE A 125 -2.55 -0.24 28.25
N GLN A 126 -2.31 -0.38 26.95
CA GLN A 126 -2.10 -1.68 26.30
C GLN A 126 -1.17 -1.57 25.09
N ARG A 127 -0.78 -2.71 24.52
CA ARG A 127 0.15 -2.87 23.40
C ARG A 127 -0.23 -1.94 22.25
N ASN A 128 0.79 -1.34 21.67
CA ASN A 128 0.65 -0.57 20.45
C ASN A 128 0.47 -1.53 19.26
N VAL A 129 -0.62 -1.36 18.50
CA VAL A 129 -0.88 -2.17 17.29
C VAL A 129 0.26 -2.09 16.26
N PHE A 130 1.05 -1.01 16.30
CA PHE A 130 2.19 -0.80 15.41
C PHE A 130 3.52 -1.37 15.92
N LEU A 131 3.56 -1.95 17.13
CA LEU A 131 4.72 -2.69 17.60
C LEU A 131 4.92 -3.92 16.72
N THR A 132 6.07 -4.01 16.04
CA THR A 132 6.37 -5.19 15.22
C THR A 132 6.75 -6.38 16.10
N LEU A 133 6.54 -7.59 15.60
CA LEU A 133 6.94 -8.80 16.31
C LEU A 133 8.46 -8.84 16.57
N GLU A 134 9.26 -8.34 15.62
CA GLU A 134 10.72 -8.31 15.75
C GLU A 134 11.18 -7.41 16.90
N GLU A 135 10.62 -6.20 17.00
CA GLU A 135 10.88 -5.30 18.12
C GLU A 135 10.46 -5.93 19.45
N GLU A 136 9.28 -6.55 19.49
CA GLU A 136 8.77 -7.18 20.71
C GLU A 136 9.62 -8.36 21.19
N MET A 137 10.12 -9.19 20.26
CA MET A 137 11.02 -10.31 20.57
C MET A 137 12.32 -9.86 21.26
N ASN A 138 12.74 -8.61 21.04
CA ASN A 138 13.94 -8.04 21.66
C ASN A 138 13.69 -7.44 23.06
N ILE A 139 12.44 -7.39 23.51
CA ILE A 139 12.11 -6.87 24.84
C ILE A 139 12.55 -7.87 25.92
N CYS A 140 13.37 -7.38 26.84
CA CYS A 140 13.83 -8.11 28.03
C CYS A 140 13.37 -7.48 29.35
N HIS A 141 12.75 -6.28 29.31
CA HIS A 141 12.32 -5.58 30.51
C HIS A 141 11.14 -6.28 31.18
N GLU A 142 11.29 -6.66 32.46
CA GLU A 142 10.33 -7.47 33.20
C GLU A 142 8.92 -6.88 33.22
N VAL A 143 8.79 -5.57 33.50
CA VAL A 143 7.47 -4.92 33.57
C VAL A 143 6.80 -4.89 32.20
N MET A 144 7.55 -4.69 31.12
CA MET A 144 7.00 -4.66 29.76
C MET A 144 6.53 -6.05 29.34
N LEU A 145 7.34 -7.08 29.62
CA LEU A 145 6.97 -8.48 29.39
C LEU A 145 5.71 -8.88 30.18
N SER A 146 5.59 -8.43 31.42
CA SER A 146 4.39 -8.67 32.23
C SER A 146 3.15 -8.04 31.58
N LEU A 147 3.21 -6.78 31.14
CA LEU A 147 2.08 -6.10 30.50
C LEU A 147 1.67 -6.77 29.19
N LEU A 148 2.63 -7.10 28.33
CA LEU A 148 2.40 -7.84 27.09
C LEU A 148 1.80 -9.23 27.35
N TYR A 149 2.30 -9.95 28.36
CA TYR A 149 1.73 -11.24 28.78
C TYR A 149 0.27 -11.12 29.20
N HIS A 150 -0.08 -10.13 30.02
CA HIS A 150 -1.45 -9.98 30.51
C HIS A 150 -2.43 -9.65 29.39
N GLU A 151 -1.99 -8.90 28.38
CA GLU A 151 -2.78 -8.65 27.17
C GLU A 151 -2.89 -9.89 26.28
N ALA A 152 -1.80 -10.62 26.03
CA ALA A 152 -1.86 -11.87 25.27
C ALA A 152 -2.77 -12.88 25.97
N LYS A 153 -2.68 -13.01 27.30
CA LYS A 153 -3.56 -13.85 28.11
C LYS A 153 -5.03 -13.42 27.96
N PHE A 154 -5.31 -12.13 28.00
CA PHE A 154 -6.67 -11.62 27.76
C PHE A 154 -7.17 -12.07 26.38
N ASN A 155 -6.38 -11.87 25.32
CA ASN A 155 -6.78 -12.27 23.97
C ASN A 155 -6.98 -13.79 23.80
N VAL A 156 -6.20 -14.62 24.49
CA VAL A 156 -6.40 -16.09 24.53
C VAL A 156 -7.71 -16.45 25.23
N ILE A 157 -8.01 -15.84 26.39
CA ILE A 157 -9.21 -16.15 27.18
C ILE A 157 -10.48 -15.62 26.51
N GLU A 158 -10.42 -14.48 25.82
CA GLU A 158 -11.55 -13.95 25.05
C GLU A 158 -11.75 -14.68 23.70
N GLY A 159 -10.89 -15.65 23.36
CA GLY A 159 -10.96 -16.37 22.09
C GLY A 159 -10.67 -15.50 20.87
N ARG A 160 -9.90 -14.40 21.07
CA ARG A 160 -9.33 -13.59 19.98
C ARG A 160 -8.08 -14.26 19.41
N TYR A 161 -7.29 -14.92 20.25
CA TYR A 161 -6.16 -15.75 19.83
C TYR A 161 -6.55 -17.21 19.73
N VAL A 162 -6.91 -17.63 18.52
CA VAL A 162 -7.35 -19.00 18.20
C VAL A 162 -6.12 -19.88 17.93
N VAL A 163 -5.60 -20.50 19.00
CA VAL A 163 -4.46 -21.43 18.94
C VAL A 163 -4.90 -22.89 18.90
N GLN A 164 -3.97 -23.81 18.66
CA GLN A 164 -4.28 -25.26 18.65
C GLN A 164 -4.71 -25.77 20.05
N PRO A 165 -5.57 -26.81 20.13
CA PRO A 165 -6.07 -27.34 21.40
C PRO A 165 -4.99 -27.71 22.42
N GLU A 166 -3.86 -28.28 22.00
CA GLU A 166 -2.74 -28.65 22.89
C GLU A 166 -1.98 -27.42 23.41
N GLU A 167 -1.95 -26.35 22.62
CA GLU A 167 -1.29 -25.10 22.99
C GLU A 167 -2.11 -24.34 24.01
N TYR A 168 -3.45 -24.40 23.94
CA TYR A 168 -4.32 -23.92 25.03
C TYR A 168 -3.98 -24.61 26.37
N ASP A 169 -3.71 -25.92 26.37
CA ASP A 169 -3.32 -26.63 27.59
C ASP A 169 -1.97 -26.16 28.12
N GLN A 170 -1.00 -25.95 27.22
CA GLN A 170 0.30 -25.40 27.59
C GLN A 170 0.17 -24.00 28.22
N LEU A 171 -0.59 -23.11 27.58
CA LEU A 171 -0.87 -21.76 28.06
C LEU A 171 -1.60 -21.78 29.41
N ALA A 172 -2.59 -22.66 29.57
CA ALA A 172 -3.31 -22.87 30.81
C ALA A 172 -2.37 -23.35 31.94
N GLY A 173 -1.41 -24.24 31.65
CA GLY A 173 -0.40 -24.69 32.60
C GLY A 173 0.54 -23.57 33.07
N ILE A 174 0.97 -22.70 32.15
CA ILE A 174 1.78 -21.50 32.48
C ILE A 174 0.95 -20.52 33.32
N GLN A 175 -0.29 -20.22 32.91
CA GLN A 175 -1.23 -19.39 33.66
C GLN A 175 -1.48 -19.93 35.08
N ALA A 176 -1.62 -21.24 35.22
CA ALA A 176 -1.82 -21.88 36.52
C ALA A 176 -0.59 -21.75 37.41
N LEU A 177 0.63 -21.94 36.88
CA LEU A 177 1.85 -21.74 37.67
C LEU A 177 2.01 -20.28 38.14
N ILE A 178 1.68 -19.31 37.28
CA ILE A 178 1.75 -17.87 37.61
C ILE A 178 0.69 -17.50 38.65
N HIS A 179 -0.53 -18.04 38.54
CA HIS A 179 -1.66 -17.65 39.39
C HIS A 179 -1.77 -18.43 40.71
N LEU A 180 -1.46 -19.74 40.67
CA LEU A 180 -1.68 -20.69 41.76
C LEU A 180 -0.37 -21.16 42.41
N GLU A 181 0.78 -20.67 41.94
CA GLU A 181 2.12 -21.13 42.34
C GLU A 181 2.35 -22.64 42.08
N HIS A 182 3.37 -23.25 42.70
CA HIS A 182 3.70 -24.65 42.44
C HIS A 182 2.54 -25.61 42.73
N TYR A 183 2.40 -26.62 41.86
CA TYR A 183 1.37 -27.64 41.99
C TYR A 183 1.42 -28.35 43.36
N ASN A 184 0.30 -28.30 44.09
CA ASN A 184 0.12 -28.99 45.36
C ASN A 184 -1.18 -29.81 45.32
N ALA A 185 -1.05 -31.13 45.39
CA ALA A 185 -2.19 -32.06 45.28
C ALA A 185 -3.25 -31.89 46.38
N ASN A 186 -2.92 -31.26 47.51
CA ASN A 186 -3.86 -31.04 48.61
C ASN A 186 -4.75 -29.80 48.38
N THR A 187 -4.26 -28.80 47.64
CA THR A 187 -4.97 -27.53 47.41
C THR A 187 -5.51 -27.43 45.98
N HIS A 188 -4.78 -27.95 45.00
CA HIS A 188 -5.15 -27.91 43.59
C HIS A 188 -5.93 -29.16 43.21
N THR A 189 -7.11 -29.32 43.82
CA THR A 189 -8.03 -30.42 43.54
C THR A 189 -8.70 -30.23 42.19
N ARG A 190 -9.30 -31.30 41.66
CA ARG A 190 -10.07 -31.26 40.42
C ARG A 190 -11.22 -30.24 40.48
N ASP A 191 -11.91 -30.15 41.61
CA ASP A 191 -13.01 -29.20 41.79
C ASP A 191 -12.50 -27.75 41.79
N HIS A 192 -11.33 -27.50 42.36
CA HIS A 192 -10.70 -26.18 42.32
C HIS A 192 -10.45 -25.71 40.88
N TYR A 193 -9.85 -26.55 40.02
CA TYR A 193 -9.67 -26.19 38.60
C TYR A 193 -10.98 -26.02 37.86
N LYS A 194 -12.00 -26.82 38.20
CA LYS A 194 -13.32 -26.76 37.57
C LYS A 194 -14.01 -25.42 37.79
N GLU A 195 -13.89 -24.84 38.99
CA GLU A 195 -14.42 -23.51 39.31
C GLU A 195 -13.66 -22.39 38.58
N GLU A 196 -12.36 -22.60 38.32
CA GLU A 196 -11.44 -21.61 37.78
C GLU A 196 -11.21 -21.72 36.27
N LEU A 197 -11.90 -22.61 35.55
CA LEU A 197 -11.72 -22.84 34.11
C LEU A 197 -11.77 -21.57 33.26
N HIS A 198 -12.59 -20.60 33.66
CA HIS A 198 -12.75 -19.31 32.98
C HIS A 198 -11.48 -18.44 33.01
N LYS A 199 -10.54 -18.70 33.93
CA LYS A 199 -9.22 -18.05 33.98
C LYS A 199 -8.19 -18.69 33.05
N PHE A 200 -8.51 -19.85 32.49
CA PHE A 200 -7.57 -20.68 31.74
C PHE A 200 -7.94 -20.88 30.27
N TYR A 201 -9.24 -21.01 29.97
CA TYR A 201 -9.72 -21.36 28.64
C TYR A 201 -10.82 -20.41 28.14
N PRO A 202 -10.89 -20.19 26.81
CA PRO A 202 -11.95 -19.40 26.20
C PRO A 202 -13.33 -20.04 26.32
N GLU A 203 -14.37 -19.23 26.16
CA GLU A 203 -15.76 -19.67 26.37
C GLU A 203 -16.15 -20.84 25.47
N PHE A 204 -15.75 -20.82 24.19
CA PHE A 204 -16.12 -21.86 23.23
C PHE A 204 -15.61 -23.26 23.62
N MET A 205 -14.47 -23.34 24.33
CA MET A 205 -13.97 -24.60 24.88
C MET A 205 -14.73 -25.05 26.12
N ARG A 206 -15.13 -24.10 26.98
CA ARG A 206 -15.84 -24.38 28.25
C ARG A 206 -17.30 -24.78 28.02
N LYS A 207 -17.94 -24.20 26.99
CA LYS A 207 -19.35 -24.42 26.63
C LYS A 207 -19.43 -24.71 25.13
N PRO A 208 -19.08 -25.92 24.67
CA PRO A 208 -19.21 -26.26 23.25
C PRO A 208 -20.69 -26.08 22.83
N LYS A 209 -20.95 -25.13 21.93
CA LYS A 209 -22.30 -24.94 21.37
C LYS A 209 -22.73 -26.26 20.73
N SER A 210 -23.94 -26.72 21.00
CA SER A 210 -24.51 -27.95 20.43
C SER A 210 -24.70 -27.79 18.92
N THR A 211 -23.63 -27.90 18.14
CA THR A 211 -23.70 -28.01 16.69
C THR A 211 -24.06 -29.45 16.36
N LYS A 212 -25.24 -29.62 15.78
CA LYS A 212 -25.81 -30.89 15.30
C LYS A 212 -24.94 -31.64 14.27
N PHE A 213 -23.71 -31.20 13.98
CA PHE A 213 -22.77 -31.82 13.04
C PHE A 213 -21.69 -32.70 13.69
N PHE A 214 -21.47 -32.63 15.01
CA PHE A 214 -20.72 -33.67 15.74
C PHE A 214 -21.69 -34.74 16.29
N LYS A 215 -22.30 -35.50 15.38
CA LYS A 215 -23.02 -36.75 15.72
C LYS A 215 -22.54 -37.90 14.84
N PHE A 216 -21.26 -38.24 14.96
CA PHE A 216 -20.80 -39.60 14.68
C PHE A 216 -19.67 -39.96 15.65
N GLY A 217 -20.02 -40.78 16.64
CA GLY A 217 -19.09 -41.31 17.64
C GLY A 217 -19.53 -40.99 19.06
N LYS A 218 -19.61 -42.01 19.90
CA LYS A 218 -19.79 -41.86 21.35
C LYS A 218 -18.68 -40.96 21.90
N ASN A 219 -19.03 -39.86 22.58
CA ASN A 219 -18.08 -38.99 23.30
C ASN A 219 -17.59 -39.66 24.60
N ASP A 220 -16.86 -40.77 24.48
CA ASP A 220 -16.24 -41.48 25.62
C ASP A 220 -14.72 -41.25 25.70
N GLY A 221 -14.16 -40.21 25.04
CA GLY A 221 -12.69 -40.08 24.87
C GLY A 221 -12.03 -38.71 25.01
N VAL A 222 -12.77 -37.59 25.18
CA VAL A 222 -12.14 -36.26 25.36
C VAL A 222 -11.94 -36.01 26.86
N GLU A 223 -10.70 -35.81 27.28
CA GLU A 223 -10.34 -35.54 28.66
C GLU A 223 -10.97 -34.20 29.14
N PRO A 224 -11.63 -34.16 30.31
CA PRO A 224 -12.24 -32.93 30.83
C PRO A 224 -11.21 -31.80 31.02
N LEU A 225 -11.62 -30.55 30.75
CA LEU A 225 -10.71 -29.39 30.80
C LEU A 225 -10.02 -29.25 32.16
N GLU A 226 -10.73 -29.52 33.27
CA GLU A 226 -10.15 -29.42 34.61
C GLU A 226 -9.01 -30.44 34.85
N VAL A 227 -9.06 -31.59 34.16
CA VAL A 227 -8.00 -32.60 34.21
C VAL A 227 -6.82 -32.18 33.30
N ARG A 228 -7.13 -31.58 32.14
CA ARG A 228 -6.12 -31.08 31.19
C ARG A 228 -5.25 -29.97 31.81
N VAL A 229 -5.87 -28.97 32.45
CA VAL A 229 -5.13 -27.89 33.14
C VAL A 229 -4.39 -28.40 34.37
N GLU A 230 -4.96 -29.34 35.14
CA GLU A 230 -4.24 -29.96 36.28
C GLU A 230 -2.96 -30.66 35.80
N ARG A 231 -3.07 -31.44 34.72
CA ARG A 231 -1.94 -32.15 34.12
C ARG A 231 -0.87 -31.17 33.61
N ALA A 232 -1.29 -30.14 32.87
CA ALA A 232 -0.39 -29.12 32.36
C ALA A 232 0.30 -28.35 33.50
N HIS A 233 -0.45 -27.94 34.53
CA HIS A 233 0.10 -27.27 35.70
C HIS A 233 1.13 -28.14 36.42
N ARG A 234 0.83 -29.43 36.64
CA ARG A 234 1.78 -30.38 37.25
C ARG A 234 3.07 -30.50 36.44
N GLN A 235 2.96 -30.60 35.11
CA GLN A 235 4.10 -30.72 34.21
C GLN A 235 4.98 -29.47 34.23
N ILE A 236 4.37 -28.29 34.06
CA ILE A 236 5.09 -27.00 34.08
C ILE A 236 5.69 -26.74 35.47
N SER A 237 4.95 -26.99 36.55
CA SER A 237 5.47 -26.88 37.92
C SER A 237 6.66 -27.81 38.16
N GLY A 238 6.67 -29.02 37.58
CA GLY A 238 7.80 -29.94 37.67
C GLY A 238 9.07 -29.41 36.98
N ALA A 239 8.92 -28.71 35.86
CA ALA A 239 10.04 -28.07 35.15
C ALA A 239 10.63 -26.87 35.92
N TYR A 240 9.85 -26.26 36.83
CA TYR A 240 10.25 -25.11 37.65
C TYR A 240 10.47 -25.45 39.13
N LYS A 241 10.43 -26.72 39.54
CA LYS A 241 10.38 -27.17 40.94
C LYS A 241 11.47 -26.60 41.89
N ASP A 242 12.64 -26.25 41.35
CA ASP A 242 13.80 -25.76 42.12
C ASP A 242 14.00 -24.24 41.96
N LYS A 243 13.04 -23.54 41.35
CA LYS A 243 13.11 -22.10 41.07
C LYS A 243 12.08 -21.34 41.91
N ASP A 244 12.49 -20.18 42.43
CA ASP A 244 11.54 -19.21 42.97
C ASP A 244 10.65 -18.66 41.85
N ILE A 245 9.32 -18.69 42.03
CA ILE A 245 8.37 -18.30 40.98
C ILE A 245 8.55 -16.84 40.59
N LYS A 246 8.80 -15.92 41.54
CA LYS A 246 8.99 -14.50 41.24
C LYS A 246 10.20 -14.29 40.34
N GLN A 247 11.29 -15.01 40.59
CA GLN A 247 12.48 -14.99 39.73
C GLN A 247 12.24 -15.65 38.35
N ALA A 248 11.25 -16.54 38.25
CA ALA A 248 10.90 -17.23 37.01
C ALA A 248 9.88 -16.47 36.14
N LEU A 249 9.22 -15.43 36.67
CA LEU A 249 8.15 -14.71 35.96
C LEU A 249 8.55 -14.19 34.58
N PRO A 250 9.69 -13.49 34.38
CA PRO A 250 10.07 -13.00 33.05
C PRO A 250 10.20 -14.12 32.01
N ALA A 251 10.74 -15.27 32.42
CA ALA A 251 10.87 -16.44 31.55
C ALA A 251 9.51 -17.06 31.23
N LEU A 252 8.61 -17.17 32.22
CA LEU A 252 7.26 -17.69 32.03
C LEU A 252 6.42 -16.79 31.12
N TYR A 253 6.49 -15.47 31.30
CA TYR A 253 5.86 -14.48 30.41
C TYR A 253 6.35 -14.65 28.98
N ARG A 254 7.67 -14.73 28.79
CA ARG A 254 8.26 -14.92 27.47
C ARG A 254 7.84 -16.24 26.83
N THR A 255 7.87 -17.36 27.56
CA THR A 255 7.41 -18.65 27.03
C THR A 255 5.94 -18.63 26.62
N TYR A 256 5.10 -17.89 27.35
CA TYR A 256 3.69 -17.69 26.95
C TYR A 256 3.59 -16.92 25.63
N LEU A 257 4.29 -15.78 25.54
CA LEU A 257 4.32 -14.94 24.34
C LEU A 257 4.88 -15.69 23.13
N GLU A 258 5.92 -16.51 23.29
CA GLU A 258 6.52 -17.33 22.22
C GLU A 258 5.55 -18.34 21.59
N VAL A 259 4.52 -18.79 22.32
CA VAL A 259 3.43 -19.59 21.74
C VAL A 259 2.54 -18.68 20.89
N CYS A 260 2.13 -17.53 21.42
CA CYS A 260 1.24 -16.59 20.73
C CYS A 260 1.89 -15.97 19.47
N TRP A 261 3.19 -15.66 19.50
CA TRP A 261 3.98 -15.10 18.40
C TRP A 261 4.02 -15.96 17.13
N GLN A 262 3.59 -17.23 17.20
CA GLN A 262 3.54 -18.13 16.06
C GLN A 262 2.37 -17.86 15.12
N TYR A 263 1.43 -17.02 15.53
CA TYR A 263 0.15 -16.80 14.84
C TYR A 263 0.04 -15.41 14.21
N ALA A 264 -0.54 -15.36 13.01
CA ALA A 264 -0.63 -14.13 12.21
C ALA A 264 -1.55 -13.05 12.81
N PHE A 265 -2.47 -13.41 13.70
CA PHE A 265 -3.35 -12.47 14.40
C PHE A 265 -2.75 -11.90 15.70
N TYR A 266 -1.51 -12.26 16.03
CA TYR A 266 -0.87 -11.76 17.24
C TYR A 266 -0.68 -10.25 17.17
N GLY A 267 -0.89 -9.55 18.29
CA GLY A 267 -0.74 -8.11 18.39
C GLY A 267 -1.77 -7.28 17.60
N SER A 268 -2.82 -7.92 17.07
CA SER A 268 -3.84 -7.25 16.27
C SER A 268 -4.80 -6.38 17.07
N ALA A 269 -5.29 -5.31 16.43
CA ALA A 269 -6.59 -4.73 16.76
C ALA A 269 -7.69 -5.62 16.19
N PHE A 270 -8.77 -5.80 16.96
CA PHE A 270 -9.88 -6.68 16.60
C PHE A 270 -11.14 -5.86 16.28
N PHE A 271 -11.83 -6.27 15.23
CA PHE A 271 -13.03 -5.64 14.73
C PHE A 271 -14.11 -6.70 14.51
N GLU A 272 -15.36 -6.31 14.65
CA GLU A 272 -16.49 -7.17 14.34
C GLU A 272 -16.87 -7.05 12.86
N GLY A 273 -17.17 -8.17 12.22
CA GLY A 273 -17.62 -8.18 10.82
C GLY A 273 -18.55 -9.33 10.51
N LYS A 274 -19.20 -9.24 9.36
CA LYS A 274 -20.05 -10.30 8.80
C LYS A 274 -19.52 -10.65 7.41
N ILE A 275 -19.45 -11.93 7.09
CA ILE A 275 -19.13 -12.43 5.75
C ILE A 275 -20.26 -13.32 5.24
N GLN A 276 -20.51 -13.31 3.93
CA GLN A 276 -21.53 -14.18 3.33
C GLN A 276 -20.97 -15.57 3.01
N LYS A 277 -21.63 -16.62 3.50
CA LYS A 277 -21.30 -18.01 3.15
C LYS A 277 -22.29 -18.57 2.14
N GLN A 278 -21.80 -19.09 1.02
CA GLN A 278 -22.61 -19.95 0.15
C GLN A 278 -22.80 -21.32 0.81
N VAL A 279 -24.02 -21.61 1.26
CA VAL A 279 -24.39 -22.94 1.75
C VAL A 279 -24.86 -23.78 0.56
N GLY A 280 -24.20 -24.91 0.33
CA GLY A 280 -24.35 -25.73 -0.88
C GLY A 280 -25.79 -26.13 -1.22
N LYS A 281 -26.02 -26.37 -2.53
CA LYS A 281 -27.30 -26.79 -3.12
C LYS A 281 -27.94 -27.94 -2.32
N ILE A 282 -29.12 -27.70 -1.75
CA ILE A 282 -30.00 -28.80 -1.32
C ILE A 282 -30.36 -29.59 -2.59
N LYS A 283 -30.40 -30.93 -2.53
CA LYS A 283 -30.88 -31.75 -3.65
C LYS A 283 -32.32 -31.34 -4.00
N GLY A 284 -32.48 -30.59 -5.09
CA GLY A 284 -33.75 -30.02 -5.56
C GLY A 284 -33.55 -28.56 -5.95
N HIS A 285 -34.08 -28.14 -7.10
CA HIS A 285 -33.81 -26.86 -7.78
C HIS A 285 -34.23 -25.58 -7.04
N LEU A 286 -33.70 -25.31 -5.84
CA LEU A 286 -33.75 -23.98 -5.22
C LEU A 286 -32.34 -23.35 -5.22
N PRO A 287 -32.24 -22.02 -5.42
CA PRO A 287 -30.99 -21.28 -5.20
C PRO A 287 -30.50 -21.48 -3.75
N GLY A 288 -29.18 -21.50 -3.57
CA GLY A 288 -28.56 -21.64 -2.25
C GLY A 288 -29.00 -20.51 -1.32
N VAL A 289 -29.26 -20.83 -0.06
CA VAL A 289 -29.55 -19.81 0.96
C VAL A 289 -28.23 -19.20 1.38
N GLU A 290 -28.03 -17.93 1.08
CA GLU A 290 -26.93 -17.13 1.63
C GLU A 290 -27.21 -16.88 3.11
N LYS A 291 -26.20 -17.14 3.94
CA LYS A 291 -26.30 -16.87 5.37
C LYS A 291 -25.07 -16.09 5.83
N ASP A 292 -25.33 -15.00 6.54
CA ASP A 292 -24.29 -14.19 7.17
C ASP A 292 -23.62 -14.98 8.30
N MET A 293 -22.31 -14.90 8.34
CA MET A 293 -21.46 -15.44 9.39
C MET A 293 -20.75 -14.29 10.09
N GLU A 294 -20.94 -14.19 11.40
CA GLU A 294 -20.17 -13.29 12.26
C GLU A 294 -18.72 -13.77 12.34
N VAL A 295 -17.80 -12.83 12.18
CA VAL A 295 -16.35 -13.06 12.22
C VAL A 295 -15.68 -11.94 13.01
N LEU A 296 -14.54 -12.26 13.60
CA LEU A 296 -13.58 -11.25 14.06
C LEU A 296 -12.58 -10.97 12.95
N VAL A 297 -12.32 -9.70 12.70
CA VAL A 297 -11.28 -9.23 11.78
C VAL A 297 -10.11 -8.72 12.61
N ALA A 298 -8.95 -9.35 12.48
CA ALA A 298 -7.74 -9.00 13.20
C ALA A 298 -6.75 -8.31 12.26
N LEU A 299 -6.34 -7.09 12.61
CA LEU A 299 -5.41 -6.25 11.83
C LEU A 299 -4.18 -5.89 12.67
N ASN A 300 -2.98 -6.17 12.15
CA ASN A 300 -1.70 -5.74 12.74
C ASN A 300 -0.79 -5.15 11.65
N THR A 301 0.51 -5.00 11.94
CA THR A 301 1.53 -4.49 11.00
C THR A 301 1.80 -5.39 9.81
N ASP A 302 1.48 -6.68 9.92
CA ASP A 302 1.87 -7.69 8.94
C ASP A 302 0.76 -7.94 7.92
N GLY A 303 -0.50 -7.94 8.36
CA GLY A 303 -1.63 -8.18 7.48
C GLY A 303 -2.99 -8.25 8.18
N ILE A 304 -3.91 -8.96 7.53
CA ILE A 304 -5.28 -9.18 7.97
C ILE A 304 -5.55 -10.66 8.22
N CYS A 305 -6.26 -10.97 9.32
CA CYS A 305 -6.81 -12.29 9.59
C CYS A 305 -8.32 -12.22 9.79
N ILE A 306 -9.05 -13.21 9.26
CA ILE A 306 -10.49 -13.40 9.49
C ILE A 306 -10.67 -14.63 10.37
N ILE A 307 -11.30 -14.46 11.51
CA ILE A 307 -11.39 -15.46 12.57
C ILE A 307 -12.86 -15.80 12.82
N ASP A 308 -13.19 -17.08 12.70
CA ASP A 308 -14.41 -17.67 13.27
C ASP A 308 -14.02 -18.29 14.60
N GLN A 309 -14.50 -17.70 15.71
CA GLN A 309 -14.16 -18.13 17.07
C GLN A 309 -14.61 -19.56 17.39
N LEU A 310 -15.43 -20.18 16.54
CA LEU A 310 -15.83 -21.59 16.68
C LEU A 310 -14.87 -22.57 15.98
N ARG A 311 -13.91 -22.07 15.21
CA ARG A 311 -12.90 -22.88 14.53
C ARG A 311 -11.60 -22.92 15.33
N GLU A 312 -10.77 -23.91 15.05
CA GLU A 312 -9.44 -24.08 15.64
C GLU A 312 -8.35 -23.32 14.85
N ASP A 313 -8.70 -22.77 13.68
CA ASP A 313 -7.82 -22.03 12.78
C ASP A 313 -8.52 -20.79 12.19
N PRO A 314 -7.77 -19.71 11.89
CA PRO A 314 -8.31 -18.57 11.15
C PRO A 314 -8.86 -19.00 9.78
N MET A 315 -9.94 -18.37 9.35
CA MET A 315 -10.55 -18.61 8.04
C MET A 315 -9.68 -18.08 6.89
N LEU A 316 -8.96 -16.99 7.15
CA LEU A 316 -8.10 -16.29 6.22
C LEU A 316 -6.98 -15.61 7.00
N ALA A 317 -5.76 -15.63 6.48
CA ALA A 317 -4.63 -14.84 6.95
C ALA A 317 -3.81 -14.42 5.72
N VAL A 318 -3.75 -13.12 5.43
CA VAL A 318 -3.10 -12.57 4.23
C VAL A 318 -2.20 -11.41 4.62
N PRO A 319 -0.90 -11.42 4.26
CA PRO A 319 -0.02 -10.29 4.46
C PRO A 319 -0.37 -9.14 3.50
N TYR A 320 -0.07 -7.89 3.88
CA TYR A 320 -0.40 -6.73 3.02
C TYR A 320 0.26 -6.77 1.64
N GLU A 321 1.40 -7.43 1.50
CA GLU A 321 2.09 -7.63 0.21
C GLU A 321 1.28 -8.46 -0.81
N GLU A 322 0.40 -9.33 -0.31
CA GLU A 322 -0.42 -10.24 -1.12
C GLU A 322 -1.89 -9.82 -1.15
N LEU A 323 -2.19 -8.64 -0.59
CA LEU A 323 -3.54 -8.11 -0.41
C LEU A 323 -3.69 -6.78 -1.16
N SER A 324 -4.78 -6.66 -1.91
CA SER A 324 -5.35 -5.36 -2.28
C SER A 324 -6.68 -5.21 -1.56
N TRP A 325 -7.01 -4.00 -1.11
CA TRP A 325 -8.30 -3.75 -0.46
C TRP A 325 -8.96 -2.49 -1.00
N ALA A 326 -10.27 -2.40 -0.80
CA ALA A 326 -11.02 -1.17 -1.03
C ALA A 326 -12.20 -1.10 -0.07
N LEU A 327 -12.53 0.13 0.33
CA LEU A 327 -13.71 0.43 1.11
C LEU A 327 -14.86 0.84 0.17
N ASP A 328 -15.99 0.15 0.25
CA ASP A 328 -17.25 0.56 -0.37
C ASP A 328 -18.18 1.12 0.71
N THR A 329 -18.40 2.43 0.68
CA THR A 329 -19.32 3.15 1.57
C THR A 329 -20.71 3.38 0.96
N ASN A 330 -20.90 3.08 -0.35
CA ASN A 330 -22.09 3.31 -1.16
C ASN A 330 -23.09 4.33 -0.58
N GLU A 331 -22.74 5.62 -0.68
CA GLU A 331 -23.51 6.74 -0.08
C GLU A 331 -24.92 6.93 -0.67
N GLU A 332 -25.24 6.25 -1.79
CA GLU A 332 -26.51 6.37 -2.50
C GLU A 332 -27.67 5.54 -1.89
N GLU A 333 -27.37 4.55 -1.04
CA GLU A 333 -28.37 3.70 -0.36
C GLU A 333 -28.38 3.97 1.16
N GLU A 334 -29.29 4.83 1.62
CA GLU A 334 -29.54 5.02 3.06
C GLU A 334 -29.79 3.65 3.74
N ASN A 335 -28.96 3.31 4.74
CA ASN A 335 -28.97 2.09 5.56
C ASN A 335 -28.18 0.87 5.06
N ARG A 336 -27.29 1.00 4.07
CA ARG A 336 -26.35 -0.09 3.73
C ARG A 336 -25.09 -0.01 4.59
N MET A 337 -24.76 -1.11 5.27
CA MET A 337 -23.52 -1.21 6.06
C MET A 337 -22.29 -1.19 5.14
N ALA A 338 -21.26 -0.42 5.51
CA ALA A 338 -20.03 -0.31 4.74
C ALA A 338 -19.35 -1.67 4.56
N VAL A 339 -18.67 -1.84 3.43
CA VAL A 339 -18.05 -3.11 3.02
C VAL A 339 -16.57 -2.91 2.79
N LEU A 340 -15.75 -3.64 3.56
CA LEU A 340 -14.34 -3.79 3.27
C LEU A 340 -14.15 -4.97 2.30
N MET A 341 -13.71 -4.67 1.08
CA MET A 341 -13.42 -5.67 0.06
C MET A 341 -11.95 -6.04 0.13
N LEU A 342 -11.67 -7.32 0.29
CA LEU A 342 -10.32 -7.88 0.42
C LEU A 342 -10.05 -8.77 -0.79
N GLN A 343 -9.04 -8.42 -1.58
CA GLN A 343 -8.63 -9.15 -2.76
C GLN A 343 -7.25 -9.78 -2.53
N PHE A 344 -7.15 -11.09 -2.77
CA PHE A 344 -5.92 -11.86 -2.53
C PHE A 344 -5.82 -13.04 -3.50
N LEU A 345 -4.60 -13.54 -3.70
CA LEU A 345 -4.34 -14.71 -4.55
C LEU A 345 -4.47 -16.00 -3.76
N VAL A 346 -5.07 -17.02 -4.38
CA VAL A 346 -5.19 -18.37 -3.83
C VAL A 346 -4.74 -19.38 -4.88
N LYS A 347 -3.95 -20.39 -4.48
CA LYS A 347 -3.63 -21.50 -5.38
C LYS A 347 -4.76 -22.52 -5.39
N GLU A 348 -5.45 -22.65 -6.52
CA GLU A 348 -6.47 -23.67 -6.77
C GLU A 348 -6.00 -24.58 -7.91
N GLU A 349 -5.91 -25.89 -7.65
CA GLU A 349 -5.49 -26.91 -8.63
C GLU A 349 -4.11 -26.68 -9.30
N GLY A 350 -3.27 -25.83 -8.71
CA GLY A 350 -1.92 -25.49 -9.22
C GLY A 350 -1.84 -24.14 -9.94
N GLU A 351 -2.98 -23.49 -10.19
CA GLU A 351 -3.07 -22.16 -10.80
C GLU A 351 -3.32 -21.10 -9.71
N GLU A 352 -2.78 -19.89 -9.90
CA GLU A 352 -3.08 -18.75 -9.04
C GLU A 352 -4.39 -18.10 -9.48
N VAL A 353 -5.35 -18.08 -8.56
CA VAL A 353 -6.69 -17.55 -8.77
C VAL A 353 -6.92 -16.40 -7.80
N THR A 354 -7.31 -15.25 -8.34
CA THR A 354 -7.74 -14.11 -7.55
C THR A 354 -9.08 -14.40 -6.88
N LYS A 355 -9.16 -14.18 -5.55
CA LYS A 355 -10.41 -14.23 -4.78
C LYS A 355 -10.68 -12.86 -4.16
N VAL A 356 -11.96 -12.57 -3.97
CA VAL A 356 -12.43 -11.40 -3.22
C VAL A 356 -13.31 -11.87 -2.08
N LEU A 357 -13.05 -11.36 -0.88
CA LEU A 357 -13.87 -11.51 0.31
C LEU A 357 -14.49 -10.16 0.66
N GLN A 358 -15.80 -10.14 0.87
CA GLN A 358 -16.52 -8.96 1.35
C GLN A 358 -16.74 -9.10 2.86
N VAL A 359 -16.21 -8.14 3.62
CA VAL A 359 -16.45 -8.00 5.05
C VAL A 359 -17.39 -6.83 5.26
N PHE A 360 -18.62 -7.15 5.66
CA PHE A 360 -19.63 -6.18 6.01
C PHE A 360 -19.42 -5.77 7.47
N SER A 361 -19.23 -4.48 7.76
CA SER A 361 -19.05 -4.01 9.13
C SER A 361 -19.29 -2.50 9.29
N SER A 362 -19.95 -2.12 10.39
CA SER A 362 -20.02 -0.72 10.84
C SER A 362 -18.65 -0.14 11.20
N GLN A 363 -17.64 -0.99 11.33
CA GLN A 363 -16.25 -0.62 11.62
C GLN A 363 -15.36 -0.59 10.36
N ALA A 364 -15.90 -0.78 9.15
CA ALA A 364 -15.11 -0.89 7.92
C ALA A 364 -14.23 0.35 7.65
N LYS A 365 -14.73 1.56 7.92
CA LYS A 365 -13.94 2.81 7.81
C LYS A 365 -12.70 2.80 8.71
N MET A 366 -12.83 2.26 9.92
CA MET A 366 -11.72 2.19 10.88
C MET A 366 -10.72 1.10 10.51
N MET A 367 -11.19 -0.01 9.93
CA MET A 367 -10.32 -1.04 9.37
C MET A 367 -9.49 -0.48 8.21
N ASP A 368 -10.12 0.22 7.26
CA ASP A 368 -9.46 0.84 6.11
C ASP A 368 -8.35 1.81 6.53
N ALA A 369 -8.65 2.73 7.45
CA ALA A 369 -7.67 3.69 7.97
C ALA A 369 -6.49 3.02 8.70
N LEU A 370 -6.73 1.91 9.42
CA LEU A 370 -5.68 1.16 10.09
C LEU A 370 -4.80 0.41 9.08
N ILE A 371 -5.39 -0.21 8.05
CA ILE A 371 -4.66 -0.88 6.97
C ILE A 371 -3.75 0.13 6.26
N GLU A 372 -4.29 1.28 5.86
CA GLU A 372 -3.52 2.35 5.22
C GLU A 372 -2.34 2.79 6.08
N SER A 373 -2.56 2.96 7.39
CA SER A 373 -1.52 3.35 8.35
C SER A 373 -0.42 2.28 8.49
N CYS A 374 -0.79 1.00 8.52
CA CYS A 374 0.17 -0.11 8.55
C CYS A 374 1.02 -0.17 7.28
N VAL A 375 0.38 -0.08 6.10
CA VAL A 375 1.05 -0.12 4.80
C VAL A 375 1.99 1.07 4.62
N LYS A 376 1.54 2.29 4.95
CA LYS A 376 2.36 3.52 4.89
C LYS A 376 3.60 3.42 5.77
N ARG A 377 3.47 2.93 7.01
CA ARG A 377 4.61 2.72 7.92
C ARG A 377 5.60 1.68 7.39
N LYS A 378 5.10 0.58 6.83
CA LYS A 378 5.95 -0.49 6.25
C LYS A 378 6.77 0.02 5.06
N HIS A 379 6.19 0.88 4.22
CA HIS A 379 6.92 1.58 3.15
C HIS A 379 8.02 2.50 3.69
N GLN A 380 7.70 3.32 4.71
CA GLN A 380 8.68 4.21 5.34
C GLN A 380 9.86 3.44 5.97
N GLN A 381 9.60 2.33 6.66
CA GLN A 381 10.65 1.48 7.25
C GLN A 381 11.53 0.84 6.18
N ARG A 382 10.96 0.36 5.07
CA ARG A 382 11.74 -0.20 3.95
C ARG A 382 12.62 0.86 3.30
N ASP A 383 12.09 2.06 3.09
CA ASP A 383 12.86 3.17 2.52
C ASP A 383 14.00 3.62 3.46
N GLN A 384 13.79 3.59 4.78
CA GLN A 384 14.83 3.88 5.78
C GLN A 384 15.92 2.79 5.81
N SER A 385 15.55 1.51 5.87
CA SER A 385 16.51 0.39 5.85
C SER A 385 17.33 0.34 4.56
N ALA A 386 16.71 0.66 3.42
CA ALA A 386 17.42 0.79 2.14
C ALA A 386 18.44 1.95 2.12
N ARG A 387 18.19 3.02 2.89
CA ARG A 387 19.12 4.15 3.06
C ARG A 387 20.27 3.81 4.00
N ASP A 388 20.00 3.05 5.06
CA ASP A 388 21.00 2.71 6.10
C ASP A 388 21.96 1.58 5.66
N GLY A 389 21.78 1.02 4.46
CA GLY A 389 22.61 -0.09 3.95
C GLY A 389 22.46 -1.37 4.78
N ILE A 390 21.46 -1.41 5.65
CA ILE A 390 21.07 -2.60 6.39
C ILE A 390 20.30 -3.45 5.39
N SER A 391 20.88 -4.59 4.99
CA SER A 391 20.08 -5.64 4.39
C SER A 391 18.96 -5.93 5.37
N VAL A 392 17.72 -5.53 5.06
CA VAL A 392 16.56 -6.11 5.73
C VAL A 392 16.77 -7.60 5.55
N PRO A 393 16.96 -8.40 6.63
CA PRO A 393 16.95 -9.83 6.45
C PRO A 393 15.63 -10.09 5.75
N ASP A 394 15.67 -10.64 4.52
CA ASP A 394 14.51 -11.17 3.80
C ASP A 394 13.62 -11.76 4.86
N GLY A 395 12.52 -11.08 5.21
CA GLY A 395 11.84 -11.25 6.49
C GLY A 395 11.76 -12.73 6.75
N ALA A 396 12.60 -13.22 7.67
CA ALA A 396 13.09 -14.59 7.68
C ALA A 396 11.91 -15.48 7.32
N GLY A 397 11.95 -16.19 6.19
CA GLY A 397 10.82 -16.98 5.69
C GLY A 397 10.20 -17.77 6.84
N LYS A 398 9.22 -17.16 7.51
CA LYS A 398 8.69 -17.67 8.76
C LYS A 398 7.51 -18.47 8.29
N LYS A 399 7.64 -19.78 8.49
CA LYS A 399 6.56 -20.74 8.31
C LYS A 399 5.38 -20.28 9.15
N PHE A 400 4.51 -19.47 8.56
CA PHE A 400 3.16 -19.27 9.05
C PHE A 400 2.57 -20.68 9.15
N ARG A 401 2.11 -21.09 10.34
CA ARG A 401 1.27 -22.30 10.43
C ARG A 401 -0.09 -21.92 9.85
N ASN A 402 -0.19 -21.97 8.52
CA ASN A 402 -1.43 -22.35 7.86
C ASN A 402 -1.52 -23.86 7.99
N GLY A 403 -2.61 -24.39 8.57
CA GLY A 403 -2.93 -25.80 8.50
C GLY A 403 -2.80 -26.29 7.05
N ASP A 404 -1.76 -27.09 6.80
CA ASP A 404 -1.32 -27.74 5.57
C ASP A 404 -2.07 -27.44 4.24
N LYS A 405 -1.40 -26.67 3.37
CA LYS A 405 -1.07 -26.95 1.93
C LYS A 405 -1.21 -25.71 1.03
N ILE A 406 -0.11 -24.97 0.89
CA ILE A 406 0.29 -24.41 -0.40
C ILE A 406 1.79 -24.70 -0.54
N PRO A 407 2.27 -25.42 -1.58
CA PRO A 407 3.70 -25.68 -1.74
C PRO A 407 4.43 -24.36 -2.01
N MET A 408 5.38 -24.03 -1.13
CA MET A 408 6.38 -23.00 -1.35
C MET A 408 7.18 -23.32 -2.61
N ARG A 409 7.38 -22.31 -3.47
CA ARG A 409 8.40 -22.30 -4.50
C ARG A 409 9.46 -21.25 -4.16
N ASP A 410 10.66 -21.56 -4.61
CA ASP A 410 11.96 -20.89 -4.42
C ASP A 410 11.88 -19.36 -4.30
N SER A 411 12.43 -18.85 -3.19
CA SER A 411 12.52 -17.44 -2.82
C SER A 411 13.61 -16.71 -3.61
N ARG A 412 13.39 -16.45 -4.91
CA ARG A 412 14.24 -15.54 -5.68
C ARG A 412 13.42 -14.63 -6.60
N MET A 413 13.54 -13.32 -6.30
CA MET A 413 13.18 -12.11 -7.07
C MET A 413 11.75 -11.56 -6.86
N GLY A 414 11.63 -10.55 -5.99
CA GLY A 414 10.51 -9.61 -6.03
C GLY A 414 10.58 -8.70 -7.27
N ALA A 415 9.53 -7.93 -7.54
CA ALA A 415 9.45 -7.06 -8.72
C ALA A 415 10.43 -5.87 -8.73
N PHE A 416 11.19 -5.66 -7.65
CA PHE A 416 12.08 -4.51 -7.47
C PHE A 416 13.52 -4.91 -7.18
N LEU A 417 14.46 -4.07 -7.62
CA LEU A 417 15.90 -4.16 -7.36
C LEU A 417 16.27 -3.55 -6.00
N ASP A 418 17.43 -3.95 -5.46
CA ASP A 418 18.02 -3.35 -4.24
C ASP A 418 18.41 -1.86 -4.44
N LYS A 419 18.76 -1.49 -5.67
CA LYS A 419 19.08 -0.11 -6.07
C LYS A 419 18.51 0.14 -7.47
N PRO A 420 18.05 1.37 -7.77
CA PRO A 420 17.53 1.68 -9.08
C PRO A 420 18.66 1.68 -10.12
N LYS A 421 18.38 1.15 -11.32
CA LYS A 421 19.24 1.35 -12.48
C LYS A 421 18.94 2.72 -13.09
N THR A 422 19.89 3.63 -12.92
CA THR A 422 19.73 5.05 -13.31
C THR A 422 20.32 5.38 -14.68
N ASP A 423 20.81 4.38 -15.42
CA ASP A 423 21.31 4.56 -16.78
C ASP A 423 20.21 5.11 -17.70
N LYS A 424 20.58 6.06 -18.56
CA LYS A 424 19.66 6.77 -19.45
C LYS A 424 19.90 6.37 -20.90
N HIS A 425 18.84 5.98 -21.59
CA HIS A 425 18.85 5.81 -23.04
C HIS A 425 18.25 7.05 -23.69
N ASN A 426 19.08 7.84 -24.37
CA ASN A 426 18.68 9.10 -24.98
C ASN A 426 18.69 9.01 -26.51
N GLU A 427 17.78 9.74 -27.13
CA GLU A 427 17.77 10.02 -28.56
C GLU A 427 17.18 11.43 -28.78
N GLY A 428 17.59 12.09 -29.84
CA GLY A 428 17.09 13.40 -30.21
C GLY A 428 17.27 13.68 -31.70
N GLY A 429 16.49 14.63 -32.20
CA GLY A 429 16.51 14.96 -33.62
C GLY A 429 15.77 16.24 -33.97
N VAL A 430 16.00 16.71 -35.20
CA VAL A 430 15.43 17.96 -35.73
C VAL A 430 14.97 17.75 -37.17
N GLY A 431 13.74 18.17 -37.48
CA GLY A 431 13.14 18.02 -38.81
C GLY A 431 11.67 18.45 -38.84
N ASN A 432 11.15 18.80 -40.01
CA ASN A 432 9.75 19.23 -40.19
C ASN A 432 9.31 20.36 -39.24
N THR A 433 10.19 21.34 -38.95
CA THR A 433 9.99 22.43 -37.96
C THR A 433 9.86 21.96 -36.50
N LEU A 434 10.16 20.69 -36.23
CA LEU A 434 10.13 20.08 -34.90
C LEU A 434 11.55 19.79 -34.41
N ARG A 435 11.72 19.83 -33.10
CA ARG A 435 12.85 19.24 -32.40
C ARG A 435 12.29 18.24 -31.40
N TYR A 436 12.94 17.10 -31.21
CA TYR A 436 12.56 16.19 -30.13
C TYR A 436 13.77 15.75 -29.31
N GLY A 437 13.50 15.36 -28.07
CA GLY A 437 14.40 14.59 -27.24
C GLY A 437 13.60 13.54 -26.51
N LEU A 438 14.23 12.41 -26.20
CA LEU A 438 13.64 11.35 -25.42
C LEU A 438 14.64 10.81 -24.40
N SER A 439 14.11 10.22 -23.34
CA SER A 439 14.88 9.49 -22.34
C SER A 439 14.06 8.31 -21.85
N SER A 440 14.69 7.16 -21.70
CA SER A 440 14.14 6.03 -20.93
C SER A 440 15.11 5.53 -19.87
N MET A 441 14.56 5.05 -18.76
CA MET A 441 15.29 4.54 -17.60
C MET A 441 14.52 3.41 -16.93
N GLN A 442 15.22 2.33 -16.59
CA GLN A 442 14.62 1.16 -15.95
C GLN A 442 14.16 1.42 -14.51
N GLY A 443 14.89 2.25 -13.76
CA GLY A 443 14.50 2.60 -12.39
C GLY A 443 14.59 1.40 -11.46
N TRP A 444 13.55 1.20 -10.63
CA TRP A 444 13.54 0.18 -9.58
C TRP A 444 13.11 -1.21 -10.07
N ARG A 445 12.49 -1.33 -11.25
CA ARG A 445 12.01 -2.61 -11.77
C ARG A 445 13.17 -3.54 -12.14
N VAL A 446 12.94 -4.85 -12.04
CA VAL A 446 13.95 -5.86 -12.43
C VAL A 446 14.19 -5.88 -13.93
N GLU A 447 13.12 -5.66 -14.71
CA GLU A 447 13.15 -5.62 -16.18
C GLU A 447 12.82 -4.22 -16.71
N MET A 448 13.21 -3.95 -17.95
CA MET A 448 12.82 -2.75 -18.71
C MET A 448 11.83 -3.19 -19.79
N GLU A 449 10.56 -2.86 -19.59
CA GLU A 449 9.46 -3.29 -20.46
C GLU A 449 8.95 -2.17 -21.38
N ASP A 450 9.33 -0.89 -21.16
CA ASP A 450 8.95 0.19 -22.07
C ASP A 450 9.71 0.14 -23.40
N ALA A 451 9.05 0.66 -24.44
CA ALA A 451 9.64 0.98 -25.74
C ALA A 451 9.13 2.34 -26.25
N HIS A 452 9.73 2.86 -27.32
CA HIS A 452 9.31 4.12 -27.94
C HIS A 452 9.61 4.16 -29.43
N THR A 453 8.98 5.09 -30.14
CA THR A 453 9.28 5.40 -31.55
C THR A 453 9.36 6.91 -31.72
N ALA A 454 10.38 7.40 -32.42
CA ALA A 454 10.49 8.80 -32.82
C ALA A 454 10.96 8.88 -34.29
N ILE A 455 10.08 9.36 -35.18
CA ILE A 455 10.35 9.40 -36.63
C ILE A 455 10.00 10.78 -37.17
N LEU A 456 10.99 11.43 -37.75
CA LEU A 456 10.83 12.67 -38.50
C LEU A 456 10.80 12.36 -40.00
N GLY A 457 9.68 12.65 -40.65
CA GLY A 457 9.48 12.38 -42.07
C GLY A 457 9.00 10.95 -42.34
N LEU A 458 7.69 10.80 -42.49
CA LEU A 458 7.07 9.50 -42.72
C LEU A 458 7.27 9.00 -44.18
N PRO A 459 7.22 7.67 -44.41
CA PRO A 459 7.28 7.07 -45.75
C PRO A 459 6.04 7.41 -46.61
N TYR A 460 5.98 6.87 -47.83
CA TYR A 460 4.82 6.99 -48.74
C TYR A 460 4.42 8.42 -49.13
N GLY A 461 5.42 9.32 -49.26
CA GLY A 461 5.18 10.72 -49.66
C GLY A 461 4.84 11.66 -48.50
N LEU A 462 4.74 11.16 -47.27
CA LEU A 462 4.40 11.93 -46.08
C LEU A 462 5.63 12.55 -45.40
N LYS A 463 6.57 13.08 -46.20
CA LYS A 463 7.87 13.59 -45.71
C LYS A 463 7.75 14.74 -44.71
N GLN A 464 6.66 15.50 -44.76
CA GLN A 464 6.37 16.61 -43.84
C GLN A 464 5.59 16.18 -42.60
N TRP A 465 5.37 14.89 -42.42
CA TRP A 465 4.71 14.31 -41.25
C TRP A 465 5.75 13.69 -40.34
N SER A 466 5.44 13.61 -39.05
CA SER A 466 6.28 12.98 -38.02
C SER A 466 5.42 12.10 -37.11
N PHE A 467 6.04 11.09 -36.50
CA PHE A 467 5.39 10.14 -35.59
C PHE A 467 6.21 9.98 -34.31
N PHE A 468 5.54 10.05 -33.17
CA PHE A 468 6.14 9.85 -31.86
C PHE A 468 5.26 8.93 -31.03
N ALA A 469 5.84 8.01 -30.27
CA ALA A 469 5.08 7.08 -29.45
C ALA A 469 5.87 6.60 -28.22
N VAL A 470 5.15 6.32 -27.14
CA VAL A 470 5.63 5.61 -25.95
C VAL A 470 4.74 4.39 -25.73
N PHE A 471 5.37 3.27 -25.42
CA PHE A 471 4.75 1.97 -25.19
C PHE A 471 5.19 1.47 -23.82
N ASP A 472 4.27 1.39 -22.88
CA ASP A 472 4.51 0.80 -21.56
C ASP A 472 4.11 -0.66 -21.59
N GLY A 473 5.09 -1.56 -21.49
CA GLY A 473 4.90 -3.00 -21.56
C GLY A 473 4.65 -3.59 -20.18
N HIS A 474 3.84 -4.63 -20.10
CA HIS A 474 3.61 -5.36 -18.86
C HIS A 474 3.59 -6.87 -19.09
N ALA A 475 4.08 -7.63 -18.11
CA ALA A 475 4.23 -9.09 -18.17
C ALA A 475 5.13 -9.56 -19.34
N GLY A 476 6.12 -8.74 -19.69
CA GLY A 476 7.08 -8.93 -20.76
C GLY A 476 7.20 -7.71 -21.70
N ALA A 477 8.36 -7.56 -22.36
CA ALA A 477 8.64 -6.45 -23.26
C ALA A 477 8.31 -6.72 -24.74
N LYS A 478 7.75 -7.90 -25.07
CA LYS A 478 7.62 -8.34 -26.47
C LYS A 478 6.59 -7.52 -27.23
N VAL A 479 5.43 -7.26 -26.63
CA VAL A 479 4.37 -6.46 -27.26
C VAL A 479 4.83 -5.02 -27.42
N SER A 480 5.39 -4.39 -26.39
CA SER A 480 5.87 -3.00 -26.46
C SER A 480 6.95 -2.83 -27.53
N ALA A 481 7.93 -3.73 -27.59
CA ALA A 481 8.96 -3.73 -28.64
C ALA A 481 8.36 -3.90 -30.05
N THR A 482 7.41 -4.82 -30.21
CA THR A 482 6.73 -5.03 -31.51
C THR A 482 5.94 -3.79 -31.93
N CYS A 483 5.27 -3.14 -30.98
CA CYS A 483 4.54 -1.89 -31.24
C CYS A 483 5.49 -0.78 -31.69
N ALA A 484 6.63 -0.63 -31.01
CA ALA A 484 7.65 0.36 -31.37
C ALA A 484 8.22 0.16 -32.78
N GLU A 485 8.34 -1.08 -33.24
CA GLU A 485 8.86 -1.39 -34.57
C GLU A 485 7.80 -1.27 -35.68
N GLN A 486 6.54 -1.66 -35.41
CA GLN A 486 5.59 -1.98 -36.48
C GLN A 486 4.33 -1.11 -36.50
N LEU A 487 3.94 -0.46 -35.40
CA LEU A 487 2.66 0.24 -35.31
C LEU A 487 2.51 1.33 -36.37
N LEU A 488 3.55 2.15 -36.59
CA LEU A 488 3.51 3.18 -37.62
C LEU A 488 3.24 2.56 -39.01
N GLN A 489 3.91 1.46 -39.33
CA GLN A 489 3.78 0.81 -40.63
C GLN A 489 2.37 0.26 -40.84
N GLU A 490 1.77 -0.37 -39.82
CA GLU A 490 0.39 -0.85 -39.90
C GLU A 490 -0.60 0.31 -40.06
N ILE A 491 -0.34 1.46 -39.42
CA ILE A 491 -1.17 2.67 -39.57
C ILE A 491 -1.08 3.25 -40.99
N VAL A 492 0.11 3.53 -41.52
CA VAL A 492 0.24 4.28 -42.78
C VAL A 492 0.07 3.42 -44.04
N SER A 493 0.17 2.09 -43.90
CA SER A 493 0.11 1.18 -45.05
C SER A 493 -1.27 0.57 -45.29
N ASN A 494 -2.23 0.71 -44.37
CA ASN A 494 -3.58 0.20 -44.57
C ASN A 494 -4.41 1.10 -45.51
N ASP A 495 -5.46 0.50 -46.10
CA ASP A 495 -6.29 1.15 -47.12
C ASP A 495 -7.16 2.28 -46.55
N ASP A 496 -7.53 2.22 -45.27
CA ASP A 496 -8.29 3.29 -44.60
C ASP A 496 -7.45 4.56 -44.48
N PHE A 497 -6.15 4.44 -44.19
CA PHE A 497 -5.23 5.58 -44.14
C PHE A 497 -4.94 6.16 -45.51
N LYS A 498 -4.70 5.30 -46.52
CA LYS A 498 -4.37 5.73 -47.89
C LYS A 498 -5.55 6.38 -48.60
N GLY A 499 -6.78 6.06 -48.19
CA GLY A 499 -8.00 6.43 -48.89
C GLY A 499 -8.13 5.73 -50.25
N LYS A 500 -9.16 6.08 -51.03
CA LYS A 500 -9.46 5.48 -52.35
C LYS A 500 -8.46 5.82 -53.47
N LEU A 501 -7.25 6.27 -53.16
CA LEU A 501 -6.25 6.68 -54.14
C LEU A 501 -5.43 5.48 -54.62
N GLU A 502 -5.54 5.13 -55.91
CA GLU A 502 -4.66 4.16 -56.56
C GLU A 502 -3.20 4.66 -56.49
N LEU A 503 -2.38 3.97 -55.70
CA LEU A 503 -0.96 4.24 -55.55
C LEU A 503 -0.24 4.00 -56.90
N LYS A 504 -0.07 5.06 -57.70
CA LYS A 504 1.02 5.11 -58.68
C LYS A 504 2.29 5.59 -57.99
N GLU A 505 3.41 4.94 -58.27
CA GLU A 505 4.74 5.31 -57.79
C GLU A 505 5.00 6.80 -58.04
N GLY A 506 5.27 7.57 -56.98
CA GLY A 506 5.55 9.01 -57.06
C GLY A 506 4.37 9.95 -56.76
N THR A 507 3.18 9.44 -56.40
CA THR A 507 2.04 10.29 -56.01
C THR A 507 2.12 10.65 -54.51
N GLU A 508 2.11 11.94 -54.16
CA GLU A 508 2.00 12.38 -52.76
C GLU A 508 0.61 12.03 -52.21
N ILE A 509 0.56 11.25 -51.13
CA ILE A 509 -0.69 10.94 -50.43
C ILE A 509 -1.01 12.14 -49.52
N GLN A 510 -2.22 12.68 -49.64
CA GLN A 510 -2.77 13.66 -48.69
C GLN A 510 -4.05 13.07 -48.08
N PRO A 511 -3.95 12.31 -46.98
CA PRO A 511 -5.11 11.69 -46.36
C PRO A 511 -6.01 12.76 -45.73
N SER A 512 -7.32 12.56 -45.79
CA SER A 512 -8.26 13.42 -45.06
C SER A 512 -8.21 13.15 -43.56
N LEU A 513 -8.80 14.04 -42.74
CA LEU A 513 -8.91 13.81 -41.29
C LEU A 513 -9.62 12.49 -40.97
N GLU A 514 -10.63 12.12 -41.77
CA GLU A 514 -11.37 10.87 -41.59
C GLU A 514 -10.51 9.66 -41.94
N ASP A 515 -9.72 9.73 -43.02
CA ASP A 515 -8.81 8.66 -43.45
C ASP A 515 -7.73 8.42 -42.37
N VAL A 516 -7.14 9.48 -41.80
CA VAL A 516 -6.15 9.34 -40.72
C VAL A 516 -6.77 8.70 -39.48
N ASN A 517 -7.95 9.15 -39.05
CA ASN A 517 -8.65 8.58 -37.89
C ASN A 517 -8.95 7.08 -38.08
N LYS A 518 -9.52 6.70 -39.24
CA LYS A 518 -9.80 5.29 -39.54
C LYS A 518 -8.51 4.49 -39.67
N GLY A 519 -7.52 5.03 -40.35
CA GLY A 519 -6.21 4.41 -40.55
C GLY A 519 -5.49 4.10 -39.24
N ILE A 520 -5.54 5.01 -38.25
CA ILE A 520 -4.99 4.76 -36.91
C ILE A 520 -5.73 3.59 -36.25
N LYS A 521 -7.07 3.66 -36.17
CA LYS A 521 -7.88 2.59 -35.56
C LYS A 521 -7.62 1.24 -36.22
N THR A 522 -7.66 1.19 -37.55
CA THR A 522 -7.40 -0.03 -38.32
C THR A 522 -5.98 -0.55 -38.10
N GLY A 523 -4.98 0.33 -38.02
CA GLY A 523 -3.59 -0.05 -37.73
C GLY A 523 -3.42 -0.71 -36.36
N PHE A 524 -4.06 -0.17 -35.31
CA PHE A 524 -4.06 -0.79 -33.98
C PHE A 524 -4.70 -2.19 -34.00
N LEU A 525 -5.87 -2.34 -34.61
CA LEU A 525 -6.57 -3.63 -34.68
C LEU A 525 -5.81 -4.67 -35.53
N GLN A 526 -5.22 -4.25 -36.64
CA GLN A 526 -4.40 -5.11 -37.50
C GLN A 526 -3.13 -5.57 -36.77
N LEU A 527 -2.47 -4.67 -36.04
CA LEU A 527 -1.29 -5.03 -35.27
C LEU A 527 -1.65 -5.98 -34.12
N ASP A 528 -2.72 -5.73 -33.37
CA ASP A 528 -3.14 -6.61 -32.27
C ASP A 528 -3.39 -8.05 -32.77
N GLU A 529 -4.08 -8.19 -33.91
CA GLU A 529 -4.35 -9.49 -34.52
C GLU A 529 -3.06 -10.16 -35.04
N LYS A 530 -2.13 -9.38 -35.60
CA LYS A 530 -0.82 -9.88 -36.02
C LYS A 530 0.01 -10.38 -34.84
N ILE A 531 0.01 -9.65 -33.72
CA ILE A 531 0.69 -10.04 -32.49
C ILE A 531 0.05 -11.33 -31.94
N ARG A 532 -1.28 -11.45 -31.96
CA ARG A 532 -2.01 -12.68 -31.55
C ARG A 532 -1.53 -13.93 -32.29
N GLY A 533 -1.19 -13.77 -33.56
CA GLY A 533 -0.68 -14.85 -34.42
C GLY A 533 0.80 -15.20 -34.23
N MET A 534 1.56 -14.48 -33.38
CA MET A 534 2.97 -14.77 -33.15
C MET A 534 3.16 -16.11 -32.42
N PRO A 535 4.17 -16.93 -32.78
CA PRO A 535 4.40 -18.24 -32.18
C PRO A 535 4.45 -18.23 -30.64
N GLU A 536 5.12 -17.24 -30.06
CA GLU A 536 5.30 -17.08 -28.61
C GLU A 536 3.98 -16.74 -27.88
N MET A 537 3.07 -16.02 -28.55
CA MET A 537 1.74 -15.68 -28.04
C MET A 537 0.79 -16.88 -28.16
N VAL A 538 0.85 -17.59 -29.29
CA VAL A 538 0.03 -18.78 -29.56
C VAL A 538 0.42 -19.93 -28.64
N SER A 539 1.71 -20.10 -28.34
CA SER A 539 2.20 -21.11 -27.39
C SER A 539 1.85 -20.78 -25.94
N GLY A 540 1.56 -19.51 -25.64
CA GLY A 540 1.35 -18.99 -24.29
C GLY A 540 2.65 -18.81 -23.50
N GLU A 541 3.80 -18.87 -24.16
CA GLU A 541 5.12 -18.57 -23.56
C GLU A 541 5.24 -17.09 -23.20
N ASP A 542 4.65 -16.22 -24.02
CA ASP A 542 4.56 -14.79 -23.78
C ASP A 542 3.09 -14.41 -23.57
N LYS A 543 2.83 -13.67 -22.49
CA LYS A 543 1.51 -13.16 -22.13
C LYS A 543 1.50 -11.64 -22.01
N SER A 544 2.52 -10.98 -22.54
CA SER A 544 2.67 -9.55 -22.37
C SER A 544 1.56 -8.76 -23.04
N GLY A 545 1.34 -7.58 -22.50
CA GLY A 545 0.57 -6.53 -23.14
C GLY A 545 1.38 -5.25 -23.21
N SER A 546 0.82 -4.25 -23.89
CA SER A 546 1.41 -2.92 -23.91
C SER A 546 0.35 -1.86 -24.05
N THR A 547 0.52 -0.78 -23.29
CA THR A 547 -0.11 0.49 -23.63
C THR A 547 0.53 1.07 -24.89
N ALA A 548 -0.15 2.04 -25.49
CA ALA A 548 0.37 2.80 -26.62
C ALA A 548 -0.24 4.20 -26.57
N VAL A 549 0.60 5.20 -26.30
CA VAL A 549 0.28 6.60 -26.58
C VAL A 549 1.12 7.05 -27.77
N CYS A 550 0.48 7.52 -28.83
CA CYS A 550 1.19 8.01 -30.01
C CYS A 550 0.59 9.29 -30.58
N VAL A 551 1.45 10.05 -31.26
CA VAL A 551 1.11 11.31 -31.90
C VAL A 551 1.64 11.32 -33.33
N ILE A 552 0.74 11.60 -34.28
CA ILE A 552 1.09 11.92 -35.67
C ILE A 552 1.01 13.43 -35.84
N VAL A 553 2.12 14.08 -36.20
CA VAL A 553 2.17 15.52 -36.48
C VAL A 553 2.21 15.74 -37.98
N SER A 554 1.15 16.35 -38.51
CA SER A 554 1.09 16.80 -39.91
C SER A 554 1.45 18.29 -40.02
N PRO A 555 1.52 18.87 -41.24
CA PRO A 555 1.67 20.31 -41.39
C PRO A 555 0.58 21.15 -40.72
N GLN A 556 -0.63 20.60 -40.53
CA GLN A 556 -1.81 21.38 -40.09
C GLN A 556 -2.47 20.88 -38.80
N HIS A 557 -2.24 19.63 -38.42
CA HIS A 557 -2.93 18.97 -37.30
C HIS A 557 -1.98 18.09 -36.50
N VAL A 558 -2.30 17.91 -35.23
CA VAL A 558 -1.72 16.95 -34.30
C VAL A 558 -2.79 15.90 -33.99
N PHE A 559 -2.53 14.64 -34.36
CA PHE A 559 -3.43 13.52 -34.09
C PHE A 559 -2.89 12.75 -32.89
N PHE A 560 -3.65 12.70 -31.81
CA PHE A 560 -3.34 11.91 -30.62
C PHE A 560 -4.11 10.60 -30.70
N ALA A 561 -3.44 9.50 -30.39
CA ALA A 561 -4.08 8.20 -30.21
C ALA A 561 -3.58 7.58 -28.90
N ASN A 562 -4.51 7.25 -28.00
CA ASN A 562 -4.19 6.65 -26.71
C ASN A 562 -4.89 5.31 -26.54
N CYS A 563 -4.16 4.31 -26.06
CA CYS A 563 -4.66 2.98 -25.71
C CYS A 563 -3.93 2.52 -24.44
N GLY A 564 -4.59 2.61 -23.29
CA GLY A 564 -3.98 2.38 -21.98
C GLY A 564 -3.87 3.67 -21.15
N ASP A 565 -2.97 3.67 -20.17
CA ASP A 565 -2.76 4.72 -19.16
C ASP A 565 -1.41 5.43 -19.26
N SER A 566 -0.62 5.16 -20.30
CA SER A 566 0.31 6.16 -20.82
C SER A 566 -0.46 7.42 -21.25
N ARG A 567 0.19 8.59 -21.23
CA ARG A 567 -0.48 9.86 -21.49
C ARG A 567 0.37 10.82 -22.32
N ALA A 568 -0.33 11.59 -23.15
CA ALA A 568 0.23 12.69 -23.92
C ALA A 568 -0.45 14.02 -23.59
N VAL A 569 0.35 15.09 -23.52
CA VAL A 569 -0.11 16.46 -23.30
C VAL A 569 0.46 17.42 -24.34
N LEU A 570 -0.30 18.46 -24.68
CA LEU A 570 0.11 19.58 -25.53
C LEU A 570 0.12 20.88 -24.73
N SER A 571 1.29 21.51 -24.63
CA SER A 571 1.39 22.88 -24.12
C SER A 571 1.19 23.88 -25.26
N ARG A 572 0.28 24.84 -25.05
CA ARG A 572 -0.01 25.93 -25.99
C ARG A 572 -0.22 27.23 -25.24
N GLY A 573 0.51 28.26 -25.63
CA GLY A 573 0.38 29.60 -25.04
C GLY A 573 0.58 29.63 -23.51
N GLY A 574 1.47 28.78 -22.98
CA GLY A 574 1.81 28.74 -21.56
C GLY A 574 0.89 27.89 -20.69
N LYS A 575 0.02 27.05 -21.27
CA LYS A 575 -0.91 26.18 -20.53
C LYS A 575 -0.95 24.77 -21.11
N CYS A 576 -1.28 23.78 -20.28
CA CYS A 576 -1.71 22.47 -20.74
C CYS A 576 -3.04 22.61 -21.51
N HIS A 577 -2.98 22.63 -22.84
CA HIS A 577 -4.13 22.88 -23.72
C HIS A 577 -4.93 21.62 -24.02
N PHE A 578 -4.23 20.50 -24.21
CA PHE A 578 -4.86 19.20 -24.49
C PHE A 578 -4.13 18.11 -23.72
N THR A 579 -4.87 17.09 -23.29
CA THR A 579 -4.37 15.85 -22.68
C THR A 579 -5.18 14.67 -23.21
N THR A 580 -4.53 13.53 -23.42
CA THR A 580 -5.26 12.27 -23.60
C THR A 580 -5.89 11.82 -22.28
N CYS A 581 -6.95 11.01 -22.36
CA CYS A 581 -7.59 10.38 -21.21
C CYS A 581 -7.03 8.98 -20.98
N ASP A 582 -6.64 8.66 -19.75
CA ASP A 582 -6.15 7.32 -19.39
C ASP A 582 -7.29 6.30 -19.36
N HIS A 583 -7.02 5.10 -19.85
CA HIS A 583 -7.99 4.02 -19.93
C HIS A 583 -7.94 3.10 -18.70
N LYS A 584 -8.47 3.58 -17.57
CA LYS A 584 -8.56 2.81 -16.32
C LYS A 584 -9.85 1.97 -16.27
N PRO A 585 -9.84 0.74 -15.71
CA PRO A 585 -11.02 -0.12 -15.59
C PRO A 585 -12.22 0.53 -14.88
N ILE A 586 -11.99 1.48 -13.98
CA ILE A 586 -13.06 2.20 -13.27
C ILE A 586 -13.81 3.21 -14.13
N ASN A 587 -13.27 3.60 -15.29
CA ASN A 587 -13.92 4.57 -16.17
C ASN A 587 -15.28 4.01 -16.63
N PRO A 588 -16.38 4.81 -16.61
CA PRO A 588 -17.73 4.29 -16.81
C PRO A 588 -17.91 3.43 -18.07
N ALA A 589 -17.43 3.91 -19.23
CA ALA A 589 -17.54 3.19 -20.49
C ALA A 589 -16.69 1.89 -20.52
N GLU A 590 -15.53 1.92 -19.88
CA GLU A 590 -14.62 0.77 -19.79
C GLU A 590 -15.20 -0.30 -18.87
N LYS A 591 -15.70 0.10 -17.69
CA LYS A 591 -16.39 -0.77 -16.74
C LYS A 591 -17.61 -1.41 -17.37
N GLU A 592 -18.41 -0.65 -18.10
CA GLU A 592 -19.60 -1.17 -18.80
C GLU A 592 -19.20 -2.22 -19.85
N ARG A 593 -18.16 -1.96 -20.66
CA ARG A 593 -17.64 -2.94 -21.63
C ARG A 593 -17.16 -4.21 -20.92
N ILE A 594 -16.35 -4.09 -19.87
CA ILE A 594 -15.82 -5.22 -19.08
C ILE A 594 -16.96 -6.07 -18.51
N GLN A 595 -17.99 -5.44 -17.96
CA GLN A 595 -19.16 -6.13 -17.40
C GLN A 595 -20.00 -6.81 -18.48
N ARG A 596 -20.21 -6.15 -19.62
CA ARG A 596 -20.88 -6.77 -20.79
C ARG A 596 -20.12 -8.00 -21.27
N ALA A 597 -18.79 -7.95 -21.26
CA ALA A 597 -17.88 -9.06 -21.58
C ALA A 597 -17.84 -10.18 -20.51
N GLY A 598 -18.68 -10.11 -19.48
CA GLY A 598 -18.79 -11.12 -18.43
C GLY A 598 -17.70 -11.03 -17.36
N GLY A 599 -16.89 -9.97 -17.38
CA GLY A 599 -15.90 -9.67 -16.36
C GLY A 599 -16.43 -8.75 -15.27
N SER A 600 -15.52 -8.32 -14.41
CA SER A 600 -15.78 -7.40 -13.31
C SER A 600 -14.65 -6.40 -13.17
N VAL A 601 -14.95 -5.26 -12.56
CA VAL A 601 -13.94 -4.28 -12.15
C VAL A 601 -13.88 -4.34 -10.63
N MET A 602 -12.75 -4.84 -10.11
CA MET A 602 -12.50 -4.99 -8.69
C MET A 602 -11.42 -3.97 -8.32
N ILE A 603 -11.74 -3.06 -7.40
CA ILE A 603 -10.88 -1.90 -7.06
C ILE A 603 -10.66 -1.05 -8.33
N GLN A 604 -9.48 -1.17 -8.96
CA GLN A 604 -9.13 -0.50 -10.22
C GLN A 604 -8.65 -1.48 -11.29
N ARG A 605 -8.96 -2.77 -11.16
CA ARG A 605 -8.41 -3.83 -12.00
C ARG A 605 -9.49 -4.68 -12.68
N VAL A 606 -9.24 -5.05 -13.94
CA VAL A 606 -10.06 -6.02 -14.70
C VAL A 606 -9.92 -7.39 -14.04
N ASN A 607 -11.03 -7.94 -13.55
CA ASN A 607 -11.08 -9.18 -12.78
C ASN A 607 -10.10 -9.23 -11.60
N GLY A 608 -9.74 -8.06 -11.06
CA GLY A 608 -8.74 -7.92 -10.00
C GLY A 608 -7.28 -8.01 -10.46
N SER A 609 -7.00 -8.38 -11.71
CA SER A 609 -5.63 -8.62 -12.17
C SER A 609 -5.01 -7.41 -12.87
N LEU A 610 -5.63 -6.94 -13.96
CA LEU A 610 -5.01 -5.98 -14.87
C LEU A 610 -5.45 -4.54 -14.58
N ALA A 611 -4.51 -3.60 -14.37
CA ALA A 611 -4.80 -2.21 -14.01
C ALA A 611 -5.18 -1.30 -15.19
N VAL A 612 -5.03 -1.81 -16.42
CA VAL A 612 -5.45 -1.13 -17.65
C VAL A 612 -6.68 -1.78 -18.23
N SER A 613 -7.55 -0.98 -18.84
CA SER A 613 -8.72 -1.46 -19.56
C SER A 613 -8.50 -1.57 -21.07
N ARG A 614 -7.46 -0.91 -21.60
CA ARG A 614 -7.12 -0.98 -23.01
C ARG A 614 -5.62 -1.21 -23.17
N ALA A 615 -5.27 -2.09 -24.10
CA ALA A 615 -3.90 -2.44 -24.42
C ALA A 615 -3.86 -3.27 -25.72
N LEU A 616 -2.70 -3.24 -26.39
CA LEU A 616 -2.31 -4.25 -27.37
C LEU A 616 -1.79 -5.49 -26.61
N GLY A 617 -1.93 -6.69 -27.17
CA GLY A 617 -1.56 -7.94 -26.46
C GLY A 617 -2.66 -8.40 -25.49
N ASP A 618 -2.29 -8.89 -24.30
CA ASP A 618 -3.24 -9.30 -23.24
C ASP A 618 -4.31 -10.30 -23.72
N PHE A 619 -3.91 -11.25 -24.57
CA PHE A 619 -4.90 -12.07 -25.28
C PHE A 619 -5.75 -12.97 -24.37
N GLU A 620 -5.31 -13.25 -23.14
CA GLU A 620 -6.12 -13.94 -22.14
C GLU A 620 -7.42 -13.19 -21.80
N TYR A 621 -7.42 -11.86 -21.94
CA TYR A 621 -8.59 -10.97 -21.74
C TYR A 621 -9.41 -10.75 -23.02
N LYS A 622 -8.99 -11.33 -24.15
CA LYS A 622 -9.57 -11.08 -25.48
C LYS A 622 -10.11 -12.34 -26.16
N ASN A 623 -10.70 -13.24 -25.38
CA ASN A 623 -11.24 -14.54 -25.82
C ASN A 623 -12.74 -14.74 -25.51
N VAL A 624 -13.48 -13.69 -25.20
CA VAL A 624 -14.92 -13.76 -24.92
C VAL A 624 -15.67 -14.07 -26.22
N GLN A 625 -16.33 -15.23 -26.23
CA GLN A 625 -17.06 -15.74 -27.39
C GLN A 625 -18.26 -14.84 -27.74
N GLY A 626 -18.44 -14.56 -29.03
CA GLY A 626 -19.56 -13.77 -29.52
C GLY A 626 -19.38 -12.25 -29.40
N MET A 627 -18.20 -11.78 -28.97
CA MET A 627 -17.87 -10.36 -28.88
C MET A 627 -16.84 -9.95 -29.93
N GLY A 628 -16.99 -8.74 -30.48
CA GLY A 628 -16.00 -8.16 -31.38
C GLY A 628 -14.67 -7.86 -30.68
N PRO A 629 -13.60 -7.55 -31.42
CA PRO A 629 -12.28 -7.26 -30.84
C PRO A 629 -12.28 -6.10 -29.83
N CYS A 630 -13.11 -5.09 -30.06
CA CYS A 630 -13.19 -3.89 -29.21
C CYS A 630 -14.18 -4.06 -28.05
N GLU A 631 -14.88 -5.20 -27.97
CA GLU A 631 -15.92 -5.49 -26.96
C GLU A 631 -15.43 -6.46 -25.88
N GLN A 632 -14.15 -6.84 -25.94
CA GLN A 632 -13.49 -7.77 -25.01
C GLN A 632 -13.28 -7.14 -23.62
N LEU A 633 -12.78 -7.94 -22.65
CA LEU A 633 -12.43 -7.43 -21.32
C LEU A 633 -11.37 -6.32 -21.41
N VAL A 634 -10.37 -6.51 -22.26
CA VAL A 634 -9.36 -5.51 -22.62
C VAL A 634 -9.52 -5.16 -24.09
N SER A 635 -9.66 -3.87 -24.42
CA SER A 635 -9.83 -3.44 -25.82
C SER A 635 -8.51 -2.97 -26.44
N PRO A 636 -8.18 -3.35 -27.69
CA PRO A 636 -7.07 -2.76 -28.43
C PRO A 636 -7.42 -1.43 -29.12
N GLU A 637 -8.67 -0.94 -28.98
CA GLU A 637 -9.15 0.24 -29.69
C GLU A 637 -8.57 1.54 -29.10
N PRO A 638 -7.83 2.34 -29.90
CA PRO A 638 -7.33 3.63 -29.43
C PRO A 638 -8.45 4.67 -29.38
N GLU A 639 -8.41 5.53 -28.38
CA GLU A 639 -9.13 6.82 -28.42
C GLU A 639 -8.32 7.82 -29.25
N ILE A 640 -8.96 8.43 -30.25
CA ILE A 640 -8.28 9.34 -31.20
C ILE A 640 -8.86 10.75 -31.05
N SER A 641 -7.98 11.73 -30.87
CA SER A 641 -8.31 13.15 -30.78
C SER A 641 -7.45 13.95 -31.76
N VAL A 642 -8.01 15.03 -32.32
CA VAL A 642 -7.34 15.83 -33.35
C VAL A 642 -7.35 17.30 -32.99
N GLU A 643 -6.16 17.89 -32.87
CA GLU A 643 -5.99 19.32 -32.61
C GLU A 643 -5.41 20.02 -33.85
N PRO A 644 -6.00 21.15 -34.31
CA PRO A 644 -5.36 21.97 -35.32
C PRO A 644 -4.08 22.60 -34.75
N ARG A 645 -3.02 22.67 -35.56
CA ARG A 645 -1.76 23.32 -35.18
C ARG A 645 -1.94 24.82 -35.05
N SER A 646 -1.19 25.42 -34.13
CA SER A 646 -1.10 26.85 -33.91
C SER A 646 0.36 27.28 -33.81
N ASP A 647 0.64 28.50 -34.24
CA ASP A 647 1.88 29.23 -33.95
C ASP A 647 2.18 29.39 -32.45
N LYS A 648 1.18 29.18 -31.59
CA LYS A 648 1.29 29.19 -30.12
C LYS A 648 1.61 27.81 -29.53
N ASP A 649 1.69 26.77 -30.34
CA ASP A 649 2.10 25.44 -29.88
C ASP A 649 3.53 25.53 -29.33
N GLU A 650 3.72 25.11 -28.09
CA GLU A 650 5.02 25.14 -27.43
C GLU A 650 5.70 23.79 -27.56
N PHE A 651 5.12 22.75 -26.95
CA PHE A 651 5.68 21.40 -26.97
C PHE A 651 4.63 20.33 -26.67
N LEU A 652 4.90 19.10 -27.11
CA LEU A 652 4.23 17.88 -26.69
C LEU A 652 5.09 17.14 -25.66
N VAL A 653 4.43 16.44 -24.74
CA VAL A 653 5.05 15.42 -23.91
C VAL A 653 4.26 14.13 -24.06
N LEU A 654 4.93 13.02 -24.34
CA LEU A 654 4.38 11.67 -24.27
C LEU A 654 5.17 10.90 -23.21
N ALA A 655 4.51 10.24 -22.27
CA ALA A 655 5.19 9.44 -21.25
C ALA A 655 4.32 8.30 -20.70
N CYS A 656 4.97 7.28 -20.14
CA CYS A 656 4.31 6.20 -19.38
C CYS A 656 3.87 6.67 -17.98
N ASP A 657 3.08 5.84 -17.29
CA ASP A 657 2.54 6.15 -15.97
C ASP A 657 3.64 6.32 -14.90
N GLY A 658 4.81 5.70 -15.09
CA GLY A 658 6.00 5.92 -14.25
C GLY A 658 6.43 7.39 -14.12
N ILE A 659 6.00 8.27 -15.03
CA ILE A 659 6.11 9.74 -14.90
C ILE A 659 4.82 10.34 -14.30
N TRP A 660 3.66 9.97 -14.84
CA TRP A 660 2.37 10.58 -14.50
C TRP A 660 1.83 10.25 -13.11
N ASP A 661 2.29 9.15 -12.50
CA ASP A 661 1.96 8.73 -11.15
C ASP A 661 2.50 9.70 -10.08
N VAL A 662 3.56 10.45 -10.41
CA VAL A 662 4.24 11.34 -9.46
C VAL A 662 4.30 12.80 -9.91
N MET A 663 3.88 13.11 -11.14
CA MET A 663 3.76 14.47 -11.65
C MET A 663 2.43 14.67 -12.39
N SER A 664 1.65 15.68 -11.96
CA SER A 664 0.45 16.08 -12.68
C SER A 664 0.76 16.76 -14.02
N ASN A 665 -0.27 16.87 -14.88
CA ASN A 665 -0.16 17.52 -16.20
C ASN A 665 0.44 18.94 -16.11
N ASP A 666 -0.06 19.75 -15.18
CA ASP A 666 0.38 21.13 -15.00
C ASP A 666 1.79 21.21 -14.41
N GLU A 667 2.10 20.40 -13.39
CA GLU A 667 3.45 20.34 -12.83
C GLU A 667 4.50 19.97 -13.88
N LEU A 668 4.22 18.95 -14.71
CA LEU A 668 5.17 18.54 -15.75
C LEU A 668 5.31 19.60 -16.84
N CYS A 669 4.20 20.19 -17.30
CA CYS A 669 4.25 21.28 -18.29
C CYS A 669 5.05 22.48 -17.78
N ASP A 670 4.81 22.90 -16.54
CA ASP A 670 5.53 24.02 -15.92
C ASP A 670 7.00 23.71 -15.73
N PHE A 671 7.32 22.49 -15.30
CA PHE A 671 8.70 22.04 -15.14
C PHE A 671 9.42 22.05 -16.48
N VAL A 672 8.90 21.39 -17.52
CA VAL A 672 9.48 21.36 -18.88
C VAL A 672 9.65 22.78 -19.42
N ARG A 673 8.63 23.64 -19.31
CA ARG A 673 8.70 25.04 -19.75
C ARG A 673 9.81 25.80 -19.04
N SER A 674 9.98 25.59 -17.73
CA SER A 674 11.05 26.21 -16.95
C SER A 674 12.43 25.74 -17.43
N ARG A 675 12.59 24.45 -17.72
CA ARG A 675 13.87 23.86 -18.13
C ARG A 675 14.26 24.25 -19.56
N MET A 676 13.30 24.39 -20.48
CA MET A 676 13.54 24.91 -21.85
C MET A 676 14.09 26.34 -21.86
N ARG A 677 13.87 27.12 -20.81
CA ARG A 677 14.45 28.46 -20.64
C ARG A 677 15.90 28.43 -20.13
N VAL A 678 16.35 27.29 -19.60
CA VAL A 678 17.69 27.09 -19.00
C VAL A 678 18.62 26.28 -19.90
N THR A 679 18.09 25.36 -20.70
CA THR A 679 18.85 24.57 -21.67
C THR A 679 18.06 24.36 -22.95
N ASP A 680 18.75 24.27 -24.09
CA ASP A 680 18.16 23.97 -25.40
C ASP A 680 18.15 22.47 -25.73
N SER A 681 18.87 21.65 -24.94
CA SER A 681 18.93 20.19 -25.07
C SER A 681 17.68 19.53 -24.52
N LEU A 682 16.82 19.03 -25.41
CA LEU A 682 15.61 18.30 -25.03
C LEU A 682 15.91 16.97 -24.34
N GLU A 683 16.97 16.26 -24.76
CA GLU A 683 17.45 15.04 -24.07
C GLU A 683 17.80 15.32 -22.60
N MET A 684 18.49 16.43 -22.33
CA MET A 684 18.83 16.83 -20.96
C MET A 684 17.57 17.14 -20.15
N ILE A 685 16.56 17.79 -20.76
CA ILE A 685 15.27 18.06 -20.09
C ILE A 685 14.54 16.75 -19.81
N CYS A 686 14.51 15.79 -20.74
CA CYS A 686 13.94 14.47 -20.52
C CYS A 686 14.63 13.75 -19.34
N ASN A 687 15.97 13.79 -19.28
CA ASN A 687 16.71 13.22 -18.15
C ASN A 687 16.37 13.90 -16.82
N MET A 688 16.24 15.22 -16.79
CA MET A 688 15.82 15.96 -15.60
C MET A 688 14.42 15.53 -15.14
N VAL A 689 13.47 15.31 -16.05
CA VAL A 689 12.13 14.82 -15.72
C VAL A 689 12.21 13.42 -15.10
N VAL A 690 12.89 12.49 -15.76
CA VAL A 690 13.03 11.10 -15.30
C VAL A 690 13.69 11.02 -13.92
N ASP A 691 14.79 11.76 -13.70
CA ASP A 691 15.44 11.82 -12.39
C ASP A 691 14.53 12.45 -11.34
N THR A 692 13.79 13.50 -11.69
CA THR A 692 12.84 14.14 -10.78
C THR A 692 11.74 13.16 -10.37
N CYS A 693 11.20 12.39 -11.30
CA CYS A 693 10.14 11.41 -11.03
C CYS A 693 10.64 10.25 -10.16
N LEU A 694 11.84 9.72 -10.45
CA LEU A 694 12.51 8.74 -9.59
C LEU A 694 12.64 9.26 -8.15
N HIS A 695 13.09 10.51 -7.99
CA HIS A 695 13.28 11.11 -6.67
C HIS A 695 11.98 11.51 -5.97
N LYS A 696 10.88 11.72 -6.71
CA LYS A 696 9.53 11.90 -6.17
C LYS A 696 8.88 10.59 -5.70
N GLY A 697 9.53 9.45 -5.96
CA GLY A 697 9.11 8.15 -5.45
C GLY A 697 8.61 7.19 -6.53
N SER A 698 8.72 7.52 -7.83
CA SER A 698 8.40 6.57 -8.88
C SER A 698 9.31 5.34 -8.77
N ARG A 699 8.68 4.16 -8.74
CA ARG A 699 9.36 2.85 -8.69
C ARG A 699 9.22 2.08 -10.00
N ASP A 700 8.78 2.75 -11.05
CA ASP A 700 8.50 2.13 -12.34
C ASP A 700 9.65 2.27 -13.35
N ASN A 701 9.49 1.63 -14.51
CA ASN A 701 10.12 2.07 -15.74
C ASN A 701 9.63 3.47 -16.09
N MET A 702 10.49 4.28 -16.69
CA MET A 702 10.18 5.66 -17.02
C MET A 702 10.66 5.97 -18.42
N SER A 703 9.72 6.29 -19.31
CA SER A 703 9.99 6.73 -20.68
C SER A 703 9.24 8.02 -20.99
N ILE A 704 9.94 8.98 -21.59
CA ILE A 704 9.39 10.27 -21.97
C ILE A 704 9.92 10.73 -23.32
N VAL A 705 9.04 11.30 -24.15
CA VAL A 705 9.36 11.99 -25.40
C VAL A 705 8.85 13.43 -25.32
N ILE A 706 9.74 14.40 -25.51
CA ILE A 706 9.39 15.82 -25.62
C ILE A 706 9.56 16.26 -27.07
N VAL A 707 8.52 16.84 -27.68
CA VAL A 707 8.57 17.40 -29.04
C VAL A 707 8.32 18.90 -28.97
N ALA A 708 9.33 19.71 -29.27
CA ALA A 708 9.24 21.15 -29.30
C ALA A 708 8.84 21.68 -30.68
N PHE A 709 7.85 22.58 -30.71
CA PHE A 709 7.45 23.35 -31.89
C PHE A 709 8.21 24.69 -31.95
N GLU A 710 7.95 25.49 -32.98
CA GLU A 710 8.56 26.83 -33.14
C GLU A 710 8.17 27.82 -32.03
N GLY A 711 6.98 27.63 -31.45
CA GLY A 711 6.49 28.42 -30.32
C GLY A 711 7.06 28.00 -28.95
N ALA A 712 7.91 26.96 -28.90
CA ALA A 712 8.55 26.52 -27.66
C ALA A 712 9.32 27.66 -26.97
N PRO A 713 9.34 27.70 -25.62
CA PRO A 713 10.20 28.61 -24.88
C PRO A 713 11.65 28.53 -25.35
N ARG A 714 12.27 29.69 -25.49
CA ARG A 714 13.68 29.80 -25.86
C ARG A 714 14.53 30.00 -24.63
N LEU A 715 15.81 29.66 -24.77
CA LEU A 715 16.83 29.95 -23.78
C LEU A 715 16.78 31.43 -23.36
N SER A 716 16.82 31.67 -22.06
CA SER A 716 16.73 32.99 -21.47
C SER A 716 17.96 33.20 -20.59
N GLU A 717 18.83 34.14 -20.96
CA GLU A 717 20.05 34.43 -20.17
C GLU A 717 19.73 34.73 -18.70
N GLU A 718 18.62 35.43 -18.46
CA GLU A 718 18.09 35.70 -17.13
C GLU A 718 17.70 34.41 -16.39
N ALA A 719 17.00 33.47 -17.03
CA ALA A 719 16.61 32.21 -16.42
C ALA A 719 17.82 31.29 -16.15
N VAL A 720 18.79 31.26 -17.07
CA VAL A 720 20.07 30.54 -16.88
C VAL A 720 20.80 31.09 -15.66
N LYS A 721 20.91 32.42 -15.57
CA LYS A 721 21.55 33.07 -14.43
C LYS A 721 20.80 32.79 -13.12
N GLN A 722 19.46 32.87 -13.12
CA GLN A 722 18.65 32.55 -11.95
C GLN A 722 18.82 31.10 -11.48
N ASP A 723 18.93 30.15 -12.41
CA ASP A 723 19.16 28.73 -12.07
C ASP A 723 20.56 28.51 -11.48
N GLN A 724 21.58 29.18 -12.02
CA GLN A 724 22.95 29.17 -11.49
C GLN A 724 23.05 29.85 -10.11
N ASP A 725 22.38 31.00 -9.94
CA ASP A 725 22.32 31.71 -8.66
C ASP A 725 21.60 30.86 -7.59
N LEU A 726 20.57 30.10 -7.97
CA LEU A 726 19.91 29.14 -7.08
C LEU A 726 20.87 28.02 -6.67
N ASP A 727 21.60 27.41 -7.60
CA ASP A 727 22.58 26.37 -7.28
C ASP A 727 23.68 26.89 -6.34
N ALA A 728 24.15 28.13 -6.56
CA ALA A 728 25.11 28.78 -5.67
C ALA A 728 24.54 29.06 -4.27
N LYS A 729 23.26 29.45 -4.17
CA LYS A 729 22.56 29.61 -2.88
C LYS A 729 22.40 28.28 -2.16
N ILE A 730 22.03 27.21 -2.87
CA ILE A 730 21.93 25.85 -2.32
C ILE A 730 23.28 25.44 -1.73
N GLU A 731 24.38 25.61 -2.48
CA GLU A 731 25.71 25.29 -1.98
C GLU A 731 26.09 26.11 -0.74
N ALA A 732 25.80 27.41 -0.74
CA ALA A 732 26.07 28.27 0.41
C ALA A 732 25.29 27.81 1.66
N LYS A 733 24.02 27.44 1.48
CA LYS A 733 23.16 26.98 2.59
C LYS A 733 23.58 25.61 3.11
N ILE A 734 23.96 24.68 2.23
CA ILE A 734 24.53 23.39 2.63
C ILE A 734 25.79 23.62 3.47
N LYS A 735 26.70 24.53 3.07
CA LYS A 735 27.90 24.87 3.84
C LYS A 735 27.57 25.43 5.23
N GLU A 736 26.52 26.23 5.34
CA GLU A 736 26.03 26.76 6.62
C GLU A 736 25.52 25.64 7.53
N ILE A 737 24.70 24.73 6.98
CA ILE A 737 24.15 23.59 7.73
C ILE A 737 25.27 22.69 8.26
N ILE A 738 26.20 22.26 7.39
CA ILE A 738 27.28 21.34 7.80
C ILE A 738 28.33 21.98 8.71
N ALA A 739 28.39 23.31 8.80
CA ALA A 739 29.29 24.02 9.70
C ALA A 739 28.78 24.01 11.16
N GLN A 740 27.53 23.64 11.41
CA GLN A 740 26.99 23.51 12.77
C GLN A 740 27.55 22.22 13.41
N PRO A 741 28.06 22.27 14.66
CA PRO A 741 28.75 21.13 15.29
C PRO A 741 27.93 19.84 15.32
N ASP A 742 26.62 19.96 15.52
CA ASP A 742 25.70 18.83 15.66
C ASP A 742 25.16 18.32 14.31
N MET A 743 25.43 19.05 13.21
CA MET A 743 24.89 18.79 11.87
C MET A 743 25.96 18.45 10.83
N ALA A 744 27.22 18.30 11.25
CA ALA A 744 28.33 17.99 10.36
C ALA A 744 28.11 16.69 9.55
N GLU A 745 27.39 15.72 10.13
CA GLU A 745 27.06 14.41 9.54
C GLU A 745 25.59 14.29 9.09
N ALA A 746 24.82 15.38 9.05
CA ALA A 746 23.41 15.36 8.66
C ALA A 746 23.21 14.64 7.31
N ASP A 747 22.22 13.77 7.23
CA ASP A 747 21.94 12.95 6.05
C ASP A 747 21.26 13.77 4.93
N LEU A 748 21.23 13.20 3.72
CA LEU A 748 20.64 13.87 2.57
C LEU A 748 19.14 14.20 2.76
N PRO A 749 18.28 13.29 3.28
CA PRO A 749 16.88 13.61 3.57
C PRO A 749 16.71 14.83 4.47
N TYR A 750 17.49 14.93 5.55
CA TYR A 750 17.44 16.07 6.46
C TYR A 750 17.86 17.37 5.76
N ILE A 751 18.96 17.33 5.00
CA ILE A 751 19.45 18.50 4.26
C ILE A 751 18.41 18.97 3.23
N MET A 752 17.78 18.04 2.50
CA MET A 752 16.69 18.35 1.58
C MET A 752 15.51 19.01 2.32
N HIS A 753 15.09 18.47 3.47
CA HIS A 753 14.01 19.06 4.26
C HIS A 753 14.34 20.51 4.69
N MET A 754 15.52 20.75 5.24
CA MET A 754 15.95 22.09 5.66
C MET A 754 16.02 23.09 4.50
N LEU A 755 16.55 22.67 3.35
CA LEU A 755 16.59 23.51 2.15
C LEU A 755 15.19 23.84 1.65
N ASN A 756 14.24 22.91 1.74
CA ASN A 756 12.87 23.11 1.31
C ASN A 756 12.10 24.09 2.21
N GLU A 757 12.36 24.07 3.52
CA GLU A 757 11.72 24.98 4.48
C GLU A 757 12.29 26.40 4.42
N GLU A 758 13.59 26.54 4.13
CA GLU A 758 14.29 27.84 4.26
C GLU A 758 14.58 28.54 2.92
N MET A 759 14.34 27.89 1.78
CA MET A 759 14.63 28.44 0.46
C MET A 759 13.43 28.42 -0.47
N ASP A 760 13.33 29.48 -1.27
CA ASP A 760 12.35 29.62 -2.35
C ASP A 760 13.02 29.58 -3.73
N GLY A 761 12.20 29.54 -4.78
CA GLY A 761 12.64 29.70 -6.16
C GLY A 761 13.06 28.39 -6.84
N PHE A 762 12.74 27.25 -6.24
CA PHE A 762 12.91 25.94 -6.87
C PHE A 762 12.11 25.83 -8.19
N PRO A 763 12.53 24.98 -9.14
CA PRO A 763 11.84 24.81 -10.41
C PRO A 763 10.35 24.43 -10.20
N PRO A 764 9.39 25.09 -10.88
CA PRO A 764 7.97 24.79 -10.71
C PRO A 764 7.67 23.35 -11.15
N GLY A 765 6.75 22.69 -10.45
CA GLY A 765 6.41 21.26 -10.61
C GLY A 765 7.47 20.29 -10.08
N GLY A 766 8.74 20.54 -10.38
CA GLY A 766 9.86 19.72 -9.90
C GLY A 766 10.18 19.92 -8.41
N GLY A 767 9.98 21.13 -7.88
CA GLY A 767 10.32 21.50 -6.51
C GLY A 767 11.79 21.27 -6.17
N ILE A 768 12.10 21.14 -4.88
CA ILE A 768 13.45 20.80 -4.43
C ILE A 768 13.95 19.46 -5.00
N THR A 769 13.03 18.52 -5.22
CA THR A 769 13.34 17.17 -5.71
C THR A 769 14.07 17.19 -7.05
N SER A 770 13.75 18.15 -7.92
CA SER A 770 14.44 18.37 -9.20
C SER A 770 15.90 18.84 -9.06
N LYS A 771 16.29 19.35 -7.89
CA LYS A 771 17.66 19.79 -7.56
C LYS A 771 18.43 18.75 -6.74
N ARG A 772 17.86 17.56 -6.48
CA ARG A 772 18.50 16.52 -5.66
C ARG A 772 19.88 16.11 -6.18
N SER A 773 20.03 15.86 -7.48
CA SER A 773 21.33 15.48 -8.07
C SER A 773 22.40 16.56 -7.87
N THR A 774 22.01 17.84 -7.94
CA THR A 774 22.89 18.98 -7.63
C THR A 774 23.28 18.98 -6.15
N ILE A 775 22.32 18.78 -5.26
CA ILE A 775 22.54 18.71 -3.80
C ILE A 775 23.47 17.55 -3.43
N GLU A 776 23.24 16.36 -3.96
CA GLU A 776 24.09 15.18 -3.77
C GLU A 776 25.52 15.43 -4.26
N SER A 777 25.69 16.04 -5.44
CA SER A 777 26.99 16.40 -5.99
C SER A 777 27.74 17.42 -5.12
N ILE A 778 27.04 18.44 -4.61
CA ILE A 778 27.60 19.42 -3.67
C ILE A 778 28.05 18.72 -2.38
N LEU A 779 27.20 17.88 -1.78
CA LEU A 779 27.53 17.15 -0.56
C LEU A 779 28.74 16.25 -0.73
N LYS A 780 28.80 15.50 -1.84
CA LYS A 780 29.95 14.66 -2.16
C LYS A 780 31.25 15.45 -2.28
N ARG A 781 31.20 16.66 -2.84
CA ARG A 781 32.36 17.56 -2.95
C ARG A 781 32.77 18.17 -1.60
N LEU A 782 31.81 18.52 -0.75
CA LEU A 782 32.06 19.13 0.56
C LEU A 782 32.46 18.09 1.63
N ARG A 783 32.08 16.82 1.45
CA ARG A 783 32.46 15.68 2.28
C ARG A 783 33.31 14.67 1.48
N PRO A 784 34.52 15.05 1.01
CA PRO A 784 35.33 14.17 0.17
C PRO A 784 35.89 12.96 0.95
N SER A 785 36.04 13.06 2.27
CA SER A 785 36.60 12.02 3.15
C SER A 785 35.66 10.85 3.44
N THR A 786 34.45 10.85 2.89
CA THR A 786 33.50 9.72 2.98
C THR A 786 33.45 8.86 1.71
N THR A 787 34.31 9.12 0.71
CA THR A 787 34.27 8.39 -0.56
C THR A 787 35.65 8.02 -1.11
N GLU A 788 36.28 7.03 -0.49
CA GLU A 788 37.02 5.95 -1.16
C GLU A 788 37.09 4.79 -0.13
N ASP A 789 36.47 3.65 -0.47
CA ASP A 789 36.28 2.44 0.35
C ASP A 789 35.49 2.56 1.67
N VAL A 790 34.15 2.50 1.55
CA VAL A 790 33.33 1.78 2.56
C VAL A 790 32.44 0.77 1.86
N SER A 791 33.08 -0.11 1.08
CA SER A 791 32.60 -1.47 0.86
C SER A 791 33.11 -2.44 1.95
N HIS A 792 33.89 -1.96 2.94
CA HIS A 792 34.36 -2.75 4.08
C HIS A 792 34.74 -1.86 5.28
N ALA A 793 33.77 -1.33 6.05
CA ALA A 793 34.03 -0.85 7.42
C ALA A 793 32.77 -0.73 8.30
N VAL A 794 32.05 -1.84 8.53
CA VAL A 794 31.15 -2.00 9.71
C VAL A 794 31.47 -3.31 10.43
N LEU A 795 32.76 -3.56 10.69
CA LEU A 795 33.18 -4.78 11.41
C LEU A 795 34.37 -4.60 12.36
N PHE A 796 34.75 -3.38 12.75
CA PHE A 796 35.89 -3.21 13.65
C PHE A 796 35.73 -2.07 14.65
N PHE A 797 34.81 -2.22 15.62
CA PHE A 797 34.95 -1.58 16.93
C PHE A 797 34.28 -2.36 18.08
N LEU A 798 34.45 -3.69 18.14
CA LEU A 798 34.23 -4.47 19.37
C LEU A 798 35.25 -5.61 19.50
N SER A 799 36.54 -5.25 19.65
CA SER A 799 37.50 -6.10 20.36
C SER A 799 38.75 -5.29 20.68
N ARG A 800 38.77 -4.67 21.87
CA ARG A 800 39.93 -4.51 22.76
C ARG A 800 39.60 -3.50 23.86
N ARG A 801 39.18 -4.03 25.01
CA ARG A 801 39.64 -3.60 26.34
C ARG A 801 39.36 -4.74 27.32
N LYS A 802 40.27 -5.71 27.35
CA LYS A 802 40.67 -6.35 28.60
C LYS A 802 41.85 -5.54 29.12
N GLY A 803 41.69 -5.05 30.34
CA GLY A 803 42.62 -4.27 31.14
C GLY A 803 41.88 -3.95 32.42
#